data_AF-A0A523U2P4-F1
#
_entry.id   AF-A0A523U2P4-F1
#
_cell.length_a   1.000
_cell.length_b   1.000
_cell.length_c   1.000
_cell.angle_alpha   90.00
_cell.angle_beta   90.00
_cell.angle_gamma   90.00
#
_symmetry.space_group_name_H-M   'P 1'
#
loop_
_entity.id
_entity.type
_entity.pdbx_description
1 polymer ?
#
loop_
_entity_poly.entity_id
_entity_poly.type
_entity_poly.pdbx_seq_one_letter_code
_entity_poly.pdbx_strand_id
1 'polypeptide(L)'
;MKTRILILTILALFVSLLIVLPMPGYADTIVRRDGRQIEGKIIEENEDYVLIETKYGEVIVLRAYIEKVIREGGEESPGESEQPESGEEKKPETPKEASRETLGSEYVRRLAEAAKEDSSDAFYELGLWCRKMGMDREAKGAFEKATDINPNHKDARRELGQVLVGKNWMSKEEAIEQGYTRDENGNWVKKSKEQDDKERKRLERLRKEAEKLREEKRIGEEGVPWEQRHILKSGHYTLECNCSKEIANMYLRTLEALYKKYMKIFAALNPKQKKCRVQIRRNHQEFMQAYRKPAGVGGFYGGGSLCAYHGRFGITGSTVTVLAHEGCHQFQDMFAKRGMFSMPIWVLEGMAVIFESAEIDPRKGTVDLVGLNTDRVRNLQSMMKGNRHVTLKQMLVTPQSSFRGSHYCTAGAFTWWLLKASKKKKYKFLYERYLVKLVEGKSRVQRGEFEKMAQEITGKTFDELAAEWREYVMKIEIPKFGVMAGNRFISKTLRFEVTRPTKTWKEVDESELGSGYAMSWRNQKAAAAFSVLYVKASGASADMELQKFEKDVKENADIQDFSLLNKKKTFVAEYEAAEFLYECRNAKSKVSTNLMKKRRVVVITPKVTYYIVAECESELWKKYEKDFKKMINSFKLDW
;
A
#
# COMPACT_ATOMS: atom_id res chain seq x y z
N MET A 1 -28.70 -52.10 31.48
CA MET A 1 -27.80 -50.93 31.63
C MET A 1 -28.53 -49.63 31.27
N LYS A 2 -29.37 -49.07 32.17
CA LYS A 2 -30.09 -47.79 31.97
C LYS A 2 -29.74 -46.80 33.11
N THR A 3 -28.47 -46.45 33.27
CA THR A 3 -28.05 -45.70 34.49
C THR A 3 -26.79 -44.81 34.39
N ARG A 4 -26.11 -44.70 33.24
CA ARG A 4 -24.84 -43.92 33.13
C ARG A 4 -24.78 -42.83 32.06
N ILE A 5 -25.84 -42.61 31.29
CA ILE A 5 -25.91 -41.53 30.28
C ILE A 5 -26.65 -40.28 30.81
N LEU A 6 -27.45 -40.41 31.87
CA LEU A 6 -28.35 -39.35 32.36
C LEU A 6 -27.66 -38.27 33.22
N ILE A 7 -26.41 -38.47 33.65
CA ILE A 7 -25.72 -37.55 34.58
C ILE A 7 -24.97 -36.43 33.83
N LEU A 8 -24.44 -36.71 32.63
CA LEU A 8 -23.71 -35.70 31.85
C LEU A 8 -24.62 -34.69 31.13
N THR A 9 -25.89 -35.03 30.88
CA THR A 9 -26.88 -34.08 30.33
C THR A 9 -27.48 -33.14 31.38
N ILE A 10 -27.38 -33.46 32.67
CA ILE A 10 -27.91 -32.60 33.75
C ILE A 10 -26.88 -31.56 34.20
N LEU A 11 -25.58 -31.90 34.22
CA LEU A 11 -24.54 -30.92 34.58
C LEU A 11 -24.32 -29.84 33.50
N ALA A 12 -24.64 -30.15 32.24
CA ALA A 12 -24.66 -29.17 31.14
C ALA A 12 -25.88 -28.20 31.19
N LEU A 13 -26.86 -28.47 32.04
CA LEU A 13 -28.13 -27.73 32.16
C LEU A 13 -28.17 -26.77 33.37
N PHE A 14 -27.07 -26.67 34.13
CA PHE A 14 -26.99 -25.85 35.35
C PHE A 14 -25.97 -24.70 35.31
N VAL A 15 -25.47 -24.36 34.11
CA VAL A 15 -24.78 -23.07 33.84
C VAL A 15 -25.64 -22.16 32.93
N SER A 16 -26.69 -22.71 32.32
CA SER A 16 -27.67 -22.00 31.48
C SER A 16 -28.74 -21.21 32.25
N LEU A 17 -28.54 -20.97 33.55
CA LEU A 17 -29.40 -20.11 34.36
C LEU A 17 -28.60 -19.08 35.19
N LEU A 18 -27.57 -18.49 34.57
CA LEU A 18 -27.11 -17.17 34.99
C LEU A 18 -28.28 -16.21 34.74
N ILE A 19 -28.99 -15.86 35.82
CA ILE A 19 -30.12 -14.92 35.79
C ILE A 19 -29.61 -13.65 35.11
N VAL A 20 -30.26 -13.25 34.02
CA VAL A 20 -30.07 -11.91 33.46
C VAL A 20 -30.76 -10.92 34.39
N LEU A 21 -30.10 -10.67 35.53
CA LEU A 21 -30.32 -9.45 36.29
C LEU A 21 -30.10 -8.30 35.30
N PRO A 22 -31.08 -7.42 35.08
CA PRO A 22 -30.88 -6.27 34.22
C PRO A 22 -29.88 -5.35 34.92
N MET A 23 -28.59 -5.46 34.55
CA MET A 23 -27.55 -4.58 35.10
C MET A 23 -27.92 -3.13 34.76
N PRO A 24 -28.18 -2.26 35.76
CA PRO A 24 -28.48 -0.86 35.50
C PRO A 24 -27.26 -0.22 34.84
N GLY A 25 -27.41 0.18 33.58
CA GLY A 25 -26.31 0.54 32.68
C GLY A 25 -26.39 1.98 32.16
N TYR A 26 -26.85 2.89 33.02
CA TYR A 26 -26.80 4.36 32.97
C TYR A 26 -26.40 4.98 31.62
N ALA A 27 -27.39 5.57 30.93
CA ALA A 27 -27.19 6.34 29.70
C ALA A 27 -28.11 7.56 29.67
N ASP A 28 -27.56 8.72 29.36
CA ASP A 28 -28.35 9.92 29.06
C ASP A 28 -29.17 9.70 27.78
N THR A 29 -30.31 10.39 27.68
CA THR A 29 -31.18 10.30 26.51
C THR A 29 -31.44 11.69 25.93
N ILE A 30 -30.94 11.91 24.71
CA ILE A 30 -31.28 13.09 23.90
C ILE A 30 -32.56 12.76 23.12
N VAL A 31 -33.66 13.45 23.45
CA VAL A 31 -34.90 13.41 22.66
C VAL A 31 -34.88 14.59 21.69
N ARG A 32 -35.07 14.28 20.41
CA ARG A 32 -35.10 15.25 19.30
C ARG A 32 -36.52 15.64 18.92
N ARG A 33 -36.66 16.84 18.35
CA ARG A 33 -37.94 17.42 17.87
C ARG A 33 -38.61 16.65 16.72
N ASP A 34 -37.96 15.60 16.20
CA ASP A 34 -38.55 14.63 15.27
C ASP A 34 -39.03 13.34 15.97
N GLY A 35 -39.23 13.39 17.29
CA GLY A 35 -39.71 12.29 18.14
C GLY A 35 -38.68 11.19 18.42
N ARG A 36 -37.43 11.38 17.98
CA ARG A 36 -36.38 10.35 18.03
C ARG A 36 -35.50 10.48 19.26
N GLN A 37 -35.02 9.35 19.76
CA GLN A 37 -34.18 9.28 20.95
C GLN A 37 -32.78 8.77 20.59
N ILE A 38 -31.76 9.32 21.26
CA ILE A 38 -30.35 8.90 21.13
C ILE A 38 -29.82 8.65 22.55
N GLU A 39 -29.49 7.39 22.82
CA GLU A 39 -29.00 6.88 24.10
C GLU A 39 -27.46 6.84 24.13
N GLY A 40 -26.85 7.32 25.21
CA GLY A 40 -25.41 7.25 25.45
C GLY A 40 -24.96 8.19 26.57
N LYS A 41 -23.66 8.22 26.90
CA LYS A 41 -23.14 9.16 27.91
C LYS A 41 -22.82 10.51 27.26
N ILE A 42 -23.35 11.61 27.78
CA ILE A 42 -23.00 12.95 27.29
C ILE A 42 -21.58 13.29 27.73
N ILE A 43 -20.74 13.60 26.74
CA ILE A 43 -19.32 13.95 26.92
C ILE A 43 -19.17 15.48 27.05
N GLU A 44 -20.05 16.24 26.40
CA GLU A 44 -19.96 17.69 26.26
C GLU A 44 -21.34 18.27 25.89
N GLU A 45 -21.72 19.39 26.48
CA GLU A 45 -22.83 20.22 26.01
C GLU A 45 -22.41 21.69 26.02
N ASN A 46 -22.81 22.42 24.98
CA ASN A 46 -22.73 23.87 24.88
C ASN A 46 -23.98 24.38 24.14
N GLU A 47 -24.08 25.69 23.90
CA GLU A 47 -25.28 26.29 23.28
C GLU A 47 -25.54 25.82 21.84
N ASP A 48 -24.50 25.41 21.11
CA ASP A 48 -24.54 24.97 19.71
C ASP A 48 -24.86 23.46 19.58
N TYR A 49 -24.30 22.61 20.47
CA TYR A 49 -24.44 21.15 20.38
C TYR A 49 -24.31 20.38 21.69
N VAL A 50 -24.77 19.12 21.65
CA VAL A 50 -24.49 18.06 22.63
C VAL A 50 -23.68 16.95 21.95
N LEU A 51 -22.58 16.53 22.55
CA LEU A 51 -21.75 15.39 22.13
C LEU A 51 -22.05 14.19 23.03
N ILE A 52 -22.45 13.07 22.44
CA ILE A 52 -22.87 11.86 23.15
C ILE A 52 -22.06 10.64 22.72
N GLU A 53 -21.49 9.91 23.68
CA GLU A 53 -20.87 8.61 23.49
C GLU A 53 -21.94 7.53 23.53
N THR A 54 -22.41 7.14 22.35
CA THR A 54 -23.32 6.01 22.20
C THR A 54 -22.55 4.69 22.29
N LYS A 55 -23.25 3.55 22.42
CA LYS A 55 -22.69 2.20 22.17
C LYS A 55 -22.08 2.00 20.77
N TYR A 56 -22.20 3.00 19.89
CA TYR A 56 -21.57 3.07 18.57
C TYR A 56 -20.48 4.16 18.48
N GLY A 57 -20.14 4.86 19.57
CA GLY A 57 -19.13 5.92 19.68
C GLY A 57 -19.71 7.34 19.65
N GLU A 58 -18.80 8.33 19.59
CA GLU A 58 -19.04 9.78 19.63
C GLU A 58 -19.91 10.34 18.49
N VAL A 59 -21.11 10.83 18.83
CA VAL A 59 -22.04 11.52 17.92
C VAL A 59 -22.27 12.96 18.40
N ILE A 60 -22.22 13.94 17.49
CA ILE A 60 -22.63 15.33 17.78
C ILE A 60 -24.09 15.52 17.35
N VAL A 61 -24.89 16.15 18.21
CA VAL A 61 -26.29 16.52 17.97
C VAL A 61 -26.44 18.03 18.17
N LEU A 62 -26.76 18.76 17.10
CA LEU A 62 -26.99 20.21 17.15
C LEU A 62 -28.19 20.54 18.05
N ARG A 63 -28.03 21.51 18.96
CA ARG A 63 -29.02 21.85 20.00
C ARG A 63 -30.34 22.32 19.41
N ALA A 64 -30.31 22.93 18.23
CA ALA A 64 -31.50 23.32 17.44
C ALA A 64 -32.44 22.17 17.06
N TYR A 65 -31.98 20.92 17.04
CA TYR A 65 -32.80 19.73 16.77
C TYR A 65 -33.19 18.95 18.03
N ILE A 66 -32.68 19.35 19.20
CA ILE A 66 -33.01 18.74 20.49
C ILE A 66 -34.33 19.34 21.01
N GLU A 67 -35.14 18.48 21.61
CA GLU A 67 -36.38 18.83 22.29
C GLU A 67 -36.15 18.84 23.81
N LYS A 68 -35.55 17.77 24.34
CA LYS A 68 -35.10 17.67 25.73
C LYS A 68 -33.90 16.74 25.87
N VAL A 69 -33.11 16.99 26.91
CA VAL A 69 -32.03 16.11 27.36
C VAL A 69 -32.43 15.53 28.71
N ILE A 70 -32.29 14.23 28.89
CA ILE A 70 -32.53 13.51 30.15
C ILE A 70 -31.17 13.02 30.65
N ARG A 71 -30.79 13.38 31.89
CA ARG A 71 -29.51 13.01 32.52
C ARG A 71 -29.73 12.42 33.90
N GLU A 72 -28.80 11.55 34.35
CA GLU A 72 -28.70 11.08 35.74
C GLU A 72 -27.26 11.21 36.26
N GLY A 73 -27.11 11.79 37.47
CA GLY A 73 -25.80 11.98 38.12
C GLY A 73 -25.03 13.22 37.62
N GLY A 74 -24.35 13.91 38.53
CA GLY A 74 -23.51 15.08 38.23
C GLY A 74 -22.12 14.98 38.87
N GLU A 75 -21.25 15.92 38.50
CA GLU A 75 -19.90 16.17 39.07
C GLU A 75 -18.86 15.03 38.89
N GLU A 76 -17.54 15.27 38.80
CA GLU A 76 -16.80 16.37 38.16
C GLU A 76 -15.37 15.86 37.78
N SER A 77 -14.48 16.71 37.24
CA SER A 77 -13.06 16.39 36.92
C SER A 77 -12.12 17.51 37.37
N PRO A 78 -10.92 17.21 37.90
CA PRO A 78 -9.66 17.38 37.14
C PRO A 78 -8.59 16.30 37.51
N GLY A 79 -7.36 16.25 36.95
CA GLY A 79 -6.68 16.99 35.86
C GLY A 79 -5.14 16.88 35.98
N GLU A 80 -4.39 17.20 34.90
CA GLU A 80 -2.95 17.64 34.84
C GLU A 80 -1.84 16.74 35.50
N SER A 81 -0.52 16.79 35.21
CA SER A 81 0.39 17.34 34.17
C SER A 81 1.67 16.42 34.13
N GLU A 82 2.86 16.62 33.53
CA GLU A 82 3.46 17.64 32.64
C GLU A 82 4.54 17.02 31.69
N GLN A 83 5.80 17.51 31.66
CA GLN A 83 6.95 17.04 30.84
C GLN A 83 8.32 17.17 31.60
N PRO A 84 9.50 17.44 30.97
CA PRO A 84 10.49 16.43 30.55
C PRO A 84 11.92 16.68 31.09
N GLU A 85 12.91 15.84 30.71
CA GLU A 85 14.29 16.34 30.53
C GLU A 85 15.12 15.56 29.49
N SER A 86 16.43 15.84 29.38
CA SER A 86 17.20 15.76 28.11
C SER A 86 18.60 15.13 28.22
N GLY A 87 19.25 14.90 27.07
CA GLY A 87 20.68 14.52 26.98
C GLY A 87 21.18 14.30 25.55
N GLU A 88 22.15 15.10 25.09
CA GLU A 88 22.93 14.90 23.86
C GLU A 88 24.37 14.47 24.18
N GLU A 89 25.00 13.69 23.29
CA GLU A 89 26.46 13.52 23.31
C GLU A 89 27.05 13.44 21.88
N LYS A 90 28.35 13.76 21.73
CA LYS A 90 28.96 14.22 20.46
C LYS A 90 29.72 13.13 19.68
N LYS A 91 29.86 13.35 18.37
CA LYS A 91 30.73 12.58 17.47
C LYS A 91 32.17 13.11 17.45
N PRO A 92 33.19 12.25 17.26
CA PRO A 92 34.51 12.64 16.76
C PRO A 92 34.57 12.73 15.22
N GLU A 93 35.66 13.29 14.70
CA GLU A 93 35.82 13.71 13.29
C GLU A 93 36.66 12.73 12.43
N THR A 94 36.76 13.00 11.12
CA THR A 94 37.51 12.20 10.14
C THR A 94 38.63 13.01 9.45
N PRO A 95 39.88 12.54 9.40
CA PRO A 95 40.96 13.16 8.62
C PRO A 95 40.72 13.14 7.09
N LYS A 96 41.45 14.00 6.37
CA LYS A 96 41.25 14.34 4.95
C LYS A 96 42.09 13.50 3.96
N GLU A 97 41.81 13.74 2.69
CA GLU A 97 42.40 13.13 1.49
C GLU A 97 43.94 13.22 1.42
N ALA A 98 44.56 12.16 0.88
CA ALA A 98 45.96 12.14 0.44
C ALA A 98 46.04 12.02 -1.09
N SER A 99 47.11 12.55 -1.70
CA SER A 99 47.21 12.69 -3.16
C SER A 99 47.54 11.37 -3.87
N ARG A 100 47.06 11.23 -5.11
CA ARG A 100 47.13 9.97 -5.86
C ARG A 100 48.54 9.52 -6.23
N GLU A 101 49.49 10.45 -6.31
CA GLU A 101 50.91 10.17 -6.59
C GLU A 101 51.62 9.60 -5.36
N THR A 102 51.41 10.18 -4.17
CA THR A 102 51.99 9.65 -2.91
C THR A 102 51.50 8.23 -2.59
N LEU A 103 50.28 7.90 -3.01
CA LEU A 103 49.71 6.55 -2.89
C LEU A 103 50.48 5.50 -3.71
N GLY A 104 50.91 5.85 -4.92
CA GLY A 104 51.66 4.96 -5.80
C GLY A 104 53.08 4.68 -5.30
N SER A 105 53.79 5.71 -4.82
CA SER A 105 55.12 5.55 -4.22
C SER A 105 55.08 4.73 -2.93
N GLU A 106 54.07 4.92 -2.09
CA GLU A 106 53.91 4.14 -0.84
C GLU A 106 53.55 2.67 -1.15
N TYR A 107 52.74 2.41 -2.17
CA TYR A 107 52.48 1.04 -2.63
C TYR A 107 53.75 0.33 -3.12
N VAL A 108 54.57 0.99 -3.95
CA VAL A 108 55.84 0.40 -4.45
C VAL A 108 56.79 0.10 -3.29
N ARG A 109 56.87 0.98 -2.28
CA ARG A 109 57.65 0.73 -1.06
C ARG A 109 57.15 -0.51 -0.30
N ARG A 110 55.85 -0.57 0.02
CA ARG A 110 55.25 -1.69 0.75
C ARG A 110 55.31 -3.02 -0.01
N LEU A 111 55.22 -2.97 -1.34
CA LEU A 111 55.41 -4.13 -2.20
C LEU A 111 56.86 -4.64 -2.15
N ALA A 112 57.85 -3.74 -2.13
CA ALA A 112 59.25 -4.10 -1.97
C ALA A 112 59.58 -4.62 -0.56
N GLU A 113 58.92 -4.08 0.48
CA GLU A 113 59.00 -4.58 1.86
C GLU A 113 58.41 -6.01 1.94
N ALA A 114 57.18 -6.22 1.49
CA ALA A 114 56.53 -7.54 1.49
C ALA A 114 57.27 -8.59 0.63
N ALA A 115 57.82 -8.20 -0.52
CA ALA A 115 58.63 -9.08 -1.37
C ALA A 115 60.02 -9.39 -0.79
N LYS A 116 60.47 -8.65 0.22
CA LYS A 116 61.74 -8.89 0.93
C LYS A 116 61.57 -9.80 2.15
N GLU A 117 60.37 -9.81 2.72
CA GLU A 117 59.95 -10.79 3.74
C GLU A 117 59.46 -12.11 3.12
N ASP A 118 58.93 -12.07 1.87
CA ASP A 118 58.28 -13.16 1.11
C ASP A 118 57.30 -14.02 1.93
N SER A 119 56.68 -13.40 2.94
CA SER A 119 55.74 -14.05 3.86
C SER A 119 54.29 -13.82 3.41
N SER A 120 53.43 -14.82 3.64
CA SER A 120 51.99 -14.70 3.34
C SER A 120 51.35 -13.53 4.09
N ASP A 121 51.77 -13.30 5.33
CA ASP A 121 51.21 -12.29 6.21
C ASP A 121 51.60 -10.87 5.75
N ALA A 122 52.84 -10.67 5.26
CA ALA A 122 53.26 -9.38 4.70
C ALA A 122 52.49 -9.02 3.41
N PHE A 123 52.24 -10.00 2.54
CA PHE A 123 51.39 -9.80 1.37
C PHE A 123 49.90 -9.63 1.73
N TYR A 124 49.43 -10.23 2.82
CA TYR A 124 48.08 -9.99 3.36
C TYR A 124 47.92 -8.58 3.93
N GLU A 125 48.87 -8.08 4.73
CA GLU A 125 48.86 -6.71 5.26
C GLU A 125 49.01 -5.65 4.16
N LEU A 126 49.83 -5.92 3.12
CA LEU A 126 49.85 -5.13 1.89
C LEU A 126 48.44 -5.06 1.25
N GLY A 127 47.76 -6.21 1.15
CA GLY A 127 46.40 -6.28 0.62
C GLY A 127 45.37 -5.51 1.45
N LEU A 128 45.45 -5.59 2.78
CA LEU A 128 44.61 -4.82 3.70
C LEU A 128 44.85 -3.31 3.55
N TRP A 129 46.13 -2.88 3.48
CA TRP A 129 46.50 -1.49 3.27
C TRP A 129 45.98 -0.98 1.91
N CYS A 130 46.22 -1.71 0.82
CA CYS A 130 45.72 -1.37 -0.52
C CYS A 130 44.20 -1.18 -0.51
N ARG A 131 43.45 -2.11 0.11
CA ARG A 131 41.98 -2.02 0.17
C ARG A 131 41.49 -0.89 1.06
N LYS A 132 42.20 -0.58 2.16
CA LYS A 132 41.93 0.61 3.00
C LYS A 132 42.09 1.92 2.21
N MET A 133 42.99 1.93 1.22
CA MET A 133 43.24 3.05 0.32
C MET A 133 42.41 3.01 -0.99
N GLY A 134 41.50 2.05 -1.16
CA GLY A 134 40.66 1.91 -2.36
C GLY A 134 41.40 1.39 -3.61
N MET A 135 42.59 0.82 -3.44
CA MET A 135 43.41 0.18 -4.49
C MET A 135 42.96 -1.27 -4.69
N ASP A 136 41.71 -1.47 -5.11
CA ASP A 136 41.05 -2.80 -5.15
C ASP A 136 41.77 -3.84 -6.03
N ARG A 137 42.50 -3.41 -7.07
CA ARG A 137 43.20 -4.29 -8.01
C ARG A 137 44.50 -4.80 -7.42
N GLU A 138 45.24 -3.88 -6.81
CA GLU A 138 46.51 -4.10 -6.13
C GLU A 138 46.28 -4.91 -4.84
N ALA A 139 45.19 -4.63 -4.12
CA ALA A 139 44.73 -5.42 -2.98
C ALA A 139 44.46 -6.87 -3.39
N LYS A 140 43.71 -7.09 -4.49
CA LYS A 140 43.44 -8.44 -5.00
C LYS A 140 44.72 -9.19 -5.36
N GLY A 141 45.66 -8.55 -6.06
CA GLY A 141 46.94 -9.17 -6.42
C GLY A 141 47.80 -9.52 -5.20
N ALA A 142 47.83 -8.66 -4.18
CA ALA A 142 48.52 -8.92 -2.92
C ALA A 142 47.89 -10.09 -2.14
N PHE A 143 46.55 -10.14 -2.05
CA PHE A 143 45.86 -11.29 -1.44
C PHE A 143 46.05 -12.59 -2.24
N GLU A 144 46.12 -12.54 -3.58
CA GLU A 144 46.43 -13.72 -4.42
C GLU A 144 47.84 -14.25 -4.09
N LYS A 145 48.87 -13.39 -4.13
CA LYS A 145 50.26 -13.76 -3.78
C LYS A 145 50.39 -14.25 -2.32
N ALA A 146 49.64 -13.69 -1.37
CA ALA A 146 49.56 -14.22 -0.02
C ALA A 146 49.06 -15.68 0.00
N THR A 147 48.03 -16.00 -0.81
CA THR A 147 47.47 -17.36 -0.91
C THR A 147 48.29 -18.32 -1.76
N ASP A 148 49.19 -17.83 -2.61
CA ASP A 148 50.20 -18.64 -3.28
C ASP A 148 51.29 -19.09 -2.29
N ILE A 149 51.74 -18.19 -1.40
CA ILE A 149 52.75 -18.49 -0.36
C ILE A 149 52.17 -19.41 0.73
N ASN A 150 50.96 -19.14 1.19
CA ASN A 150 50.24 -20.00 2.14
C ASN A 150 48.84 -20.34 1.61
N PRO A 151 48.68 -21.52 0.96
CA PRO A 151 47.40 -21.99 0.46
C PRO A 151 46.28 -22.12 1.50
N ASN A 152 46.57 -22.04 2.80
CA ASN A 152 45.60 -22.08 3.89
C ASN A 152 45.39 -20.74 4.62
N HIS A 153 45.95 -19.62 4.13
CA HIS A 153 45.79 -18.31 4.76
C HIS A 153 44.33 -17.83 4.70
N LYS A 154 43.60 -18.07 5.80
CA LYS A 154 42.13 -17.97 5.87
C LYS A 154 41.60 -16.58 5.56
N ASP A 155 42.29 -15.56 6.06
CA ASP A 155 41.84 -14.17 5.98
C ASP A 155 42.04 -13.61 4.57
N ALA A 156 43.23 -13.70 3.98
CA ALA A 156 43.47 -13.42 2.56
C ALA A 156 42.43 -14.09 1.63
N ARG A 157 42.13 -15.39 1.81
CA ARG A 157 41.08 -16.07 1.02
C ARG A 157 39.68 -15.50 1.24
N ARG A 158 39.32 -15.13 2.48
CA ARG A 158 38.06 -14.42 2.78
C ARG A 158 38.01 -13.07 2.06
N GLU A 159 39.12 -12.35 1.98
CA GLU A 159 39.19 -11.05 1.29
C GLU A 159 39.21 -11.16 -0.25
N LEU A 160 39.68 -12.30 -0.81
CA LEU A 160 39.41 -12.71 -2.20
C LEU A 160 37.94 -13.13 -2.43
N GLY A 161 37.11 -13.12 -1.39
CA GLY A 161 35.70 -13.48 -1.45
C GLY A 161 35.43 -14.99 -1.44
N GLN A 162 36.46 -15.82 -1.35
CA GLN A 162 36.38 -17.28 -1.25
C GLN A 162 35.82 -17.72 0.10
N VAL A 163 35.39 -18.98 0.16
CA VAL A 163 34.80 -19.61 1.34
C VAL A 163 35.38 -21.00 1.54
N LEU A 164 35.62 -21.35 2.80
CA LEU A 164 36.04 -22.70 3.18
C LEU A 164 34.81 -23.61 3.24
N VAL A 165 34.88 -24.70 2.48
CA VAL A 165 33.79 -25.65 2.28
C VAL A 165 34.35 -27.06 2.47
N GLY A 166 34.07 -27.66 3.64
CA GLY A 166 34.73 -28.89 4.08
C GLY A 166 36.23 -28.64 4.29
N LYS A 167 37.07 -29.17 3.39
CA LYS A 167 38.53 -28.94 3.37
C LYS A 167 38.99 -28.01 2.23
N ASN A 168 38.10 -27.62 1.33
CA ASN A 168 38.46 -26.92 0.09
C ASN A 168 38.06 -25.45 0.16
N TRP A 169 38.88 -24.57 -0.40
CA TRP A 169 38.52 -23.17 -0.64
C TRP A 169 38.00 -23.01 -2.07
N MET A 170 36.86 -22.33 -2.21
CA MET A 170 36.19 -22.09 -3.49
C MET A 170 35.44 -20.76 -3.46
N SER A 171 34.99 -20.26 -4.61
CA SER A 171 34.06 -19.13 -4.67
C SER A 171 32.69 -19.50 -4.06
N LYS A 172 31.87 -18.48 -3.77
CA LYS A 172 30.52 -18.68 -3.21
C LYS A 172 29.58 -19.27 -4.27
N GLU A 173 29.86 -18.93 -5.53
CA GLU A 173 29.20 -19.39 -6.73
C GLU A 173 29.45 -20.89 -6.93
N GLU A 174 30.71 -21.34 -6.91
CA GLU A 174 31.08 -22.76 -6.97
C GLU A 174 30.53 -23.56 -5.78
N ALA A 175 30.52 -22.98 -4.57
CA ALA A 175 29.93 -23.62 -3.39
C ALA A 175 28.43 -23.89 -3.57
N ILE A 176 27.69 -22.91 -4.11
CA ILE A 176 26.25 -23.08 -4.40
C ILE A 176 26.04 -24.10 -5.52
N GLU A 177 26.85 -24.07 -6.57
CA GLU A 177 26.78 -25.01 -7.70
C GLU A 177 27.10 -26.47 -7.28
N GLN A 178 28.02 -26.67 -6.33
CA GLN A 178 28.29 -27.97 -5.70
C GLN A 178 27.28 -28.38 -4.60
N GLY A 179 26.19 -27.62 -4.43
CA GLY A 179 25.08 -27.97 -3.53
C GLY A 179 25.32 -27.63 -2.05
N TYR A 180 26.19 -26.66 -1.74
CA TYR A 180 26.35 -26.14 -0.38
C TYR A 180 25.45 -24.93 -0.12
N THR A 181 24.95 -24.83 1.11
CA THR A 181 24.11 -23.74 1.61
C THR A 181 24.67 -23.21 2.92
N ARG A 182 24.12 -22.12 3.44
CA ARG A 182 24.43 -21.63 4.79
C ARG A 182 23.48 -22.19 5.84
N ASP A 183 24.02 -22.54 7.00
CA ASP A 183 23.24 -22.80 8.21
C ASP A 183 22.85 -21.49 8.94
N GLU A 184 22.11 -21.63 10.04
CA GLU A 184 21.65 -20.50 10.88
C GLU A 184 22.82 -19.73 11.53
N ASN A 185 24.00 -20.34 11.63
CA ASN A 185 25.24 -19.73 12.14
C ASN A 185 26.12 -19.11 11.02
N GLY A 186 25.71 -19.25 9.75
CA GLY A 186 26.42 -18.74 8.57
C GLY A 186 27.50 -19.66 7.99
N ASN A 187 27.68 -20.87 8.54
CA ASN A 187 28.63 -21.88 8.06
C ASN A 187 28.17 -22.51 6.73
N TRP A 188 29.11 -22.90 5.88
CA TRP A 188 28.79 -23.65 4.65
C TRP A 188 28.63 -25.13 4.92
N VAL A 189 27.38 -25.59 4.89
CA VAL A 189 26.98 -27.00 5.04
C VAL A 189 26.55 -27.55 3.69
N LYS A 190 26.89 -28.81 3.39
CA LYS A 190 26.37 -29.46 2.18
C LYS A 190 24.87 -29.71 2.40
N LYS A 191 24.02 -29.35 1.44
CA LYS A 191 22.58 -29.62 1.54
C LYS A 191 22.36 -31.09 1.87
N SER A 192 21.75 -31.37 3.03
CA SER A 192 21.39 -32.74 3.35
C SER A 192 20.17 -33.14 2.50
N LYS A 193 20.08 -34.43 2.14
CA LYS A 193 18.93 -34.97 1.41
C LYS A 193 17.61 -34.69 2.15
N GLU A 194 17.67 -34.60 3.48
CA GLU A 194 16.57 -34.26 4.38
C GLU A 194 16.20 -32.76 4.36
N GLN A 195 17.17 -31.86 4.21
CA GLN A 195 16.92 -30.42 4.00
C GLN A 195 16.25 -30.18 2.64
N ASP A 196 16.75 -30.80 1.57
CA ASP A 196 16.10 -30.73 0.25
C ASP A 196 14.73 -31.42 0.24
N ASP A 197 14.52 -32.47 1.05
CA ASP A 197 13.20 -33.06 1.28
C ASP A 197 12.24 -32.10 2.02
N LYS A 198 12.72 -31.41 3.06
CA LYS A 198 11.95 -30.45 3.85
C LYS A 198 11.56 -29.23 3.01
N GLU A 199 12.49 -28.69 2.23
CA GLU A 199 12.22 -27.56 1.35
C GLU A 199 11.38 -27.96 0.14
N ARG A 200 11.61 -29.13 -0.48
CA ARG A 200 10.72 -29.67 -1.52
C ARG A 200 9.28 -29.81 -1.00
N LYS A 201 9.09 -30.31 0.23
CA LYS A 201 7.76 -30.41 0.86
C LYS A 201 7.15 -29.02 1.16
N ARG A 202 7.96 -28.02 1.55
CA ARG A 202 7.52 -26.62 1.73
C ARG A 202 7.09 -26.00 0.40
N LEU A 203 7.88 -26.15 -0.66
CA LEU A 203 7.61 -25.67 -2.00
C LEU A 203 6.41 -26.37 -2.64
N GLU A 204 6.27 -27.68 -2.45
CA GLU A 204 5.10 -28.44 -2.89
C GLU A 204 3.83 -27.98 -2.16
N ARG A 205 3.91 -27.66 -0.86
CA ARG A 205 2.79 -27.06 -0.13
C ARG A 205 2.46 -25.66 -0.65
N LEU A 206 3.45 -24.79 -0.82
CA LEU A 206 3.26 -23.44 -1.39
C LEU A 206 2.71 -23.48 -2.82
N ARG A 207 3.13 -24.46 -3.64
CA ARG A 207 2.57 -24.72 -4.97
C ARG A 207 1.11 -25.16 -4.88
N LYS A 208 0.78 -26.14 -4.03
CA LYS A 208 -0.60 -26.59 -3.80
C LYS A 208 -1.50 -25.48 -3.23
N GLU A 209 -0.99 -24.62 -2.35
CA GLU A 209 -1.67 -23.41 -1.88
C GLU A 209 -1.90 -22.42 -3.03
N ALA A 210 -0.90 -22.17 -3.89
CA ALA A 210 -1.02 -21.29 -5.05
C ALA A 210 -1.95 -21.84 -6.14
N GLU A 211 -1.94 -23.16 -6.36
CA GLU A 211 -2.74 -23.91 -7.33
C GLU A 211 -4.20 -23.98 -6.87
N LYS A 212 -4.45 -24.22 -5.57
CA LYS A 212 -5.78 -24.08 -4.96
C LYS A 212 -6.30 -22.64 -5.04
N LEU A 213 -5.46 -21.62 -4.80
CA LEU A 213 -5.86 -20.22 -4.92
C LEU A 213 -6.12 -19.81 -6.38
N ARG A 214 -5.43 -20.41 -7.35
CA ARG A 214 -5.73 -20.29 -8.78
C ARG A 214 -7.05 -20.95 -9.11
N GLU A 215 -7.33 -22.15 -8.59
CA GLU A 215 -8.56 -22.90 -8.86
C GLU A 215 -9.80 -22.24 -8.22
N GLU A 216 -9.70 -21.80 -6.96
CA GLU A 216 -10.74 -20.99 -6.30
C GLU A 216 -11.08 -19.72 -7.11
N LYS A 217 -10.07 -19.10 -7.74
CA LYS A 217 -10.25 -17.95 -8.61
C LYS A 217 -10.77 -18.34 -10.00
N ARG A 218 -10.32 -19.47 -10.56
CA ARG A 218 -10.79 -20.03 -11.85
C ARG A 218 -12.29 -20.30 -11.79
N ILE A 219 -12.75 -21.01 -10.76
CA ILE A 219 -14.16 -21.24 -10.45
C ILE A 219 -14.91 -19.92 -10.25
N GLY A 220 -14.27 -18.93 -9.62
CA GLY A 220 -14.81 -17.59 -9.43
C GLY A 220 -15.02 -16.79 -10.72
N GLU A 221 -14.09 -16.92 -11.67
CA GLU A 221 -14.07 -16.24 -12.98
C GLU A 221 -14.88 -16.99 -14.05
N GLU A 222 -15.00 -18.32 -13.94
CA GLU A 222 -15.94 -19.13 -14.70
C GLU A 222 -17.37 -18.74 -14.36
N GLY A 223 -17.75 -18.78 -13.08
CA GLY A 223 -19.05 -18.31 -12.60
C GLY A 223 -20.23 -18.94 -13.36
N VAL A 224 -21.17 -18.10 -13.82
CA VAL A 224 -22.34 -18.52 -14.64
C VAL A 224 -22.65 -17.49 -15.74
N PRO A 225 -23.44 -17.84 -16.78
CA PRO A 225 -24.05 -16.86 -17.67
C PRO A 225 -24.88 -15.82 -16.89
N TRP A 226 -24.98 -14.59 -17.39
CA TRP A 226 -25.69 -13.51 -16.66
C TRP A 226 -27.20 -13.82 -16.51
N GLU A 227 -27.74 -14.63 -17.39
CA GLU A 227 -29.12 -15.12 -17.41
C GLU A 227 -29.39 -16.00 -16.18
N GLN A 228 -28.36 -16.74 -15.74
CA GLN A 228 -28.39 -17.68 -14.59
C GLN A 228 -27.78 -17.09 -13.30
N ARG A 229 -27.45 -15.79 -13.30
CA ARG A 229 -26.77 -15.09 -12.19
C ARG A 229 -27.46 -15.30 -10.83
N HIS A 230 -26.65 -15.36 -9.78
CA HIS A 230 -27.15 -15.45 -8.42
C HIS A 230 -27.81 -14.13 -8.00
N ILE A 231 -29.05 -14.21 -7.48
CA ILE A 231 -29.79 -13.07 -6.94
C ILE A 231 -29.90 -13.26 -5.42
N LEU A 232 -29.06 -12.54 -4.67
CA LEU A 232 -29.01 -12.58 -3.21
C LEU A 232 -29.70 -11.35 -2.61
N LYS A 233 -30.39 -11.51 -1.48
CA LYS A 233 -31.13 -10.44 -0.80
C LYS A 233 -30.65 -10.30 0.65
N SER A 234 -30.70 -9.08 1.16
CA SER A 234 -30.24 -8.71 2.51
C SER A 234 -31.13 -7.60 3.10
N GLY A 235 -30.71 -6.98 4.20
CA GLY A 235 -31.42 -5.85 4.80
C GLY A 235 -31.44 -4.65 3.85
N HIS A 236 -30.28 -4.32 3.28
CA HIS A 236 -30.06 -3.08 2.53
C HIS A 236 -29.84 -3.29 1.04
N TYR A 237 -29.49 -4.50 0.59
CA TYR A 237 -29.10 -4.79 -0.79
C TYR A 237 -29.83 -5.98 -1.43
N THR A 238 -30.13 -5.83 -2.72
CA THR A 238 -30.39 -6.93 -3.65
C THR A 238 -29.21 -7.02 -4.61
N LEU A 239 -28.39 -8.06 -4.48
CA LEU A 239 -27.19 -8.29 -5.28
C LEU A 239 -27.47 -9.30 -6.40
N GLU A 240 -27.21 -8.89 -7.64
CA GLU A 240 -27.20 -9.73 -8.83
C GLU A 240 -25.75 -9.93 -9.27
N CYS A 241 -25.24 -11.17 -9.21
CA CYS A 241 -23.84 -11.47 -9.49
C CYS A 241 -23.68 -12.82 -10.19
N ASN A 242 -22.86 -12.87 -11.26
CA ASN A 242 -22.60 -14.08 -12.03
C ASN A 242 -21.18 -14.65 -11.83
N CYS A 243 -20.50 -14.25 -10.75
CA CYS A 243 -19.37 -15.01 -10.18
C CYS A 243 -19.92 -16.25 -9.43
N SER A 244 -19.03 -17.06 -8.85
CA SER A 244 -19.47 -18.12 -7.92
C SER A 244 -20.31 -17.61 -6.75
N LYS A 245 -21.13 -18.49 -6.18
CA LYS A 245 -22.06 -18.19 -5.07
C LYS A 245 -21.32 -17.71 -3.80
N GLU A 246 -20.10 -18.17 -3.59
CA GLU A 246 -19.22 -17.84 -2.46
C GLU A 246 -18.74 -16.39 -2.60
N ILE A 247 -18.36 -15.98 -3.81
CA ILE A 247 -17.95 -14.61 -4.16
C ILE A 247 -19.15 -13.67 -4.06
N ALA A 248 -20.32 -14.06 -4.57
CA ALA A 248 -21.54 -13.28 -4.41
C ALA A 248 -21.90 -13.06 -2.92
N ASN A 249 -21.79 -14.11 -2.08
CA ASN A 249 -22.00 -13.99 -0.64
C ASN A 249 -20.92 -13.14 0.07
N MET A 250 -19.67 -13.18 -0.39
CA MET A 250 -18.61 -12.29 0.09
C MET A 250 -19.00 -10.82 -0.18
N TYR A 251 -19.36 -10.47 -1.41
CA TYR A 251 -19.74 -9.09 -1.75
C TYR A 251 -20.98 -8.62 -0.99
N LEU A 252 -21.98 -9.48 -0.78
CA LEU A 252 -23.17 -9.11 0.00
C LEU A 252 -22.81 -8.76 1.45
N ARG A 253 -21.90 -9.52 2.09
CA ARG A 253 -21.40 -9.22 3.44
C ARG A 253 -20.53 -7.96 3.47
N THR A 254 -19.70 -7.73 2.45
CA THR A 254 -18.94 -6.49 2.28
C THR A 254 -19.86 -5.27 2.24
N LEU A 255 -20.95 -5.33 1.46
CA LEU A 255 -21.92 -4.25 1.32
C LEU A 255 -22.66 -3.95 2.63
N GLU A 256 -23.13 -4.98 3.35
CA GLU A 256 -23.76 -4.81 4.67
C GLU A 256 -22.78 -4.28 5.74
N ALA A 257 -21.49 -4.65 5.68
CA ALA A 257 -20.45 -4.10 6.56
C ALA A 257 -20.19 -2.61 6.26
N LEU A 258 -20.08 -2.25 4.97
CA LEU A 258 -19.94 -0.86 4.52
C LEU A 258 -21.14 -0.01 4.94
N TYR A 259 -22.37 -0.50 4.75
CA TYR A 259 -23.59 0.20 5.16
C TYR A 259 -23.61 0.54 6.65
N LYS A 260 -23.23 -0.41 7.52
CA LYS A 260 -23.08 -0.15 8.97
C LYS A 260 -22.07 0.97 9.26
N LYS A 261 -20.96 1.04 8.53
CA LYS A 261 -19.95 2.09 8.69
C LYS A 261 -20.42 3.44 8.16
N TYR A 262 -21.13 3.47 7.03
CA TYR A 262 -21.76 4.70 6.50
C TYR A 262 -22.80 5.26 7.48
N MET A 263 -23.69 4.40 8.02
CA MET A 263 -24.66 4.80 9.05
C MET A 263 -23.99 5.42 10.29
N LYS A 264 -22.86 4.86 10.75
CA LYS A 264 -22.09 5.40 11.88
C LYS A 264 -21.42 6.75 11.57
N ILE A 265 -20.89 6.93 10.36
CA ILE A 265 -20.14 8.15 9.98
C ILE A 265 -21.08 9.31 9.59
N PHE A 266 -22.24 9.02 8.99
CA PHE A 266 -23.18 10.03 8.50
C PHE A 266 -24.47 10.10 9.33
N ALA A 267 -24.44 9.65 10.59
CA ALA A 267 -25.60 9.59 11.49
C ALA A 267 -26.34 10.94 11.60
N ALA A 268 -25.59 12.05 11.64
CA ALA A 268 -26.13 13.42 11.69
C ALA A 268 -27.04 13.78 10.50
N LEU A 269 -26.86 13.14 9.34
CA LEU A 269 -27.57 13.44 8.09
C LEU A 269 -28.89 12.67 7.93
N ASN A 270 -29.25 11.82 8.90
CA ASN A 270 -30.51 11.06 8.94
C ASN A 270 -30.88 10.37 7.60
N PRO A 271 -29.99 9.53 7.03
CA PRO A 271 -30.21 8.86 5.74
C PRO A 271 -31.45 7.97 5.77
N LYS A 272 -32.30 8.10 4.74
CA LYS A 272 -33.51 7.26 4.62
C LYS A 272 -33.16 5.87 4.08
N GLN A 273 -33.50 4.84 4.85
CA GLN A 273 -33.29 3.44 4.45
C GLN A 273 -34.04 3.15 3.14
N LYS A 274 -33.29 2.71 2.12
CA LYS A 274 -33.74 2.47 0.74
C LYS A 274 -32.96 1.26 0.23
N LYS A 275 -33.64 0.16 -0.16
CA LYS A 275 -32.89 -1.01 -0.67
C LYS A 275 -32.22 -0.67 -2.00
N CYS A 276 -30.91 -0.87 -2.11
CA CYS A 276 -30.18 -0.66 -3.34
C CYS A 276 -30.06 -1.95 -4.16
N ARG A 277 -30.16 -1.82 -5.47
CA ARG A 277 -29.82 -2.89 -6.42
C ARG A 277 -28.33 -2.84 -6.72
N VAL A 278 -27.63 -3.97 -6.67
CA VAL A 278 -26.20 -4.07 -6.97
C VAL A 278 -26.00 -5.11 -8.07
N GLN A 279 -25.18 -4.80 -9.07
CA GLN A 279 -24.87 -5.68 -10.19
C GLN A 279 -23.35 -5.87 -10.30
N ILE A 280 -22.87 -7.11 -10.14
CA ILE A 280 -21.44 -7.44 -10.23
C ILE A 280 -21.21 -8.50 -11.30
N ARG A 281 -20.62 -8.07 -12.43
CA ARG A 281 -20.23 -8.95 -13.55
C ARG A 281 -19.01 -9.78 -13.20
N ARG A 282 -18.85 -11.00 -13.75
CA ARG A 282 -17.69 -11.86 -13.45
C ARG A 282 -16.35 -11.36 -14.00
N ASN A 283 -16.34 -10.43 -14.96
CA ASN A 283 -15.13 -9.80 -15.48
C ASN A 283 -15.39 -8.41 -16.11
N HIS A 284 -14.30 -7.71 -16.47
CA HIS A 284 -14.30 -6.40 -17.14
C HIS A 284 -14.98 -6.41 -18.51
N GLN A 285 -14.79 -7.48 -19.29
CA GLN A 285 -15.34 -7.59 -20.65
C GLN A 285 -16.87 -7.58 -20.66
N GLU A 286 -17.52 -8.39 -19.80
CA GLU A 286 -18.98 -8.39 -19.66
C GLU A 286 -19.52 -7.06 -19.14
N PHE A 287 -18.77 -6.37 -18.27
CA PHE A 287 -19.15 -5.04 -17.78
C PHE A 287 -19.10 -3.98 -18.87
N MET A 288 -18.07 -3.98 -19.72
CA MET A 288 -17.97 -3.05 -20.84
C MET A 288 -19.02 -3.36 -21.93
N GLN A 289 -19.30 -4.64 -22.19
CA GLN A 289 -20.42 -5.05 -23.05
C GLN A 289 -21.79 -4.58 -22.50
N ALA A 290 -22.03 -4.76 -21.20
CA ALA A 290 -23.32 -4.46 -20.57
C ALA A 290 -23.61 -2.97 -20.37
N TYR A 291 -22.59 -2.15 -20.06
CA TYR A 291 -22.79 -0.75 -19.66
C TYR A 291 -22.13 0.29 -20.58
N ARG A 292 -21.36 -0.13 -21.59
CA ARG A 292 -20.71 0.72 -22.61
C ARG A 292 -19.96 1.93 -22.01
N LYS A 293 -19.29 1.73 -20.88
CA LYS A 293 -18.48 2.76 -20.19
C LYS A 293 -17.07 2.85 -20.80
N PRO A 294 -16.34 3.97 -20.59
CA PRO A 294 -14.92 4.05 -20.91
C PRO A 294 -14.10 2.97 -20.19
N ALA A 295 -13.08 2.42 -20.86
CA ALA A 295 -12.37 1.21 -20.41
C ALA A 295 -11.73 1.29 -19.01
N GLY A 296 -11.44 2.50 -18.50
CA GLY A 296 -10.88 2.73 -17.15
C GLY A 296 -11.92 2.88 -16.03
N VAL A 297 -13.22 2.81 -16.31
CA VAL A 297 -14.28 2.91 -15.29
C VAL A 297 -14.40 1.59 -14.53
N GLY A 298 -14.11 1.61 -13.23
CA GLY A 298 -14.14 0.40 -12.40
C GLY A 298 -15.53 -0.04 -11.93
N GLY A 299 -16.42 0.93 -11.77
CA GLY A 299 -17.82 0.76 -11.42
C GLY A 299 -18.52 2.11 -11.55
N PHE A 300 -19.81 2.15 -11.24
CA PHE A 300 -20.55 3.40 -11.06
C PHE A 300 -21.81 3.16 -10.22
N TYR A 301 -22.17 4.14 -9.39
CA TYR A 301 -23.54 4.33 -8.94
C TYR A 301 -24.34 5.17 -9.94
N GLY A 302 -25.54 4.74 -10.31
CA GLY A 302 -26.41 5.48 -11.22
C GLY A 302 -27.77 4.80 -11.43
N GLY A 303 -28.83 5.60 -11.65
CA GLY A 303 -30.18 5.08 -11.85
C GLY A 303 -30.70 4.22 -10.68
N GLY A 304 -30.29 4.54 -9.44
CA GLY A 304 -30.64 3.77 -8.25
C GLY A 304 -29.89 2.44 -8.08
N SER A 305 -28.97 2.10 -9.00
CA SER A 305 -28.20 0.85 -8.98
C SER A 305 -26.70 1.09 -8.85
N LEU A 306 -25.99 0.19 -8.18
CA LEU A 306 -24.53 0.16 -8.12
C LEU A 306 -24.02 -0.95 -9.05
N CYS A 307 -23.26 -0.59 -10.09
CA CYS A 307 -22.73 -1.53 -11.08
C CYS A 307 -21.20 -1.63 -10.98
N ALA A 308 -20.66 -2.85 -10.94
CA ALA A 308 -19.22 -3.13 -10.90
C ALA A 308 -18.89 -4.48 -11.58
N TYR A 309 -17.61 -4.90 -11.53
CA TYR A 309 -17.19 -6.25 -11.91
C TYR A 309 -16.17 -6.85 -10.93
N HIS A 310 -16.08 -8.18 -10.91
CA HIS A 310 -15.07 -8.93 -10.19
C HIS A 310 -13.69 -8.77 -10.87
N GLY A 311 -12.74 -8.14 -10.19
CA GLY A 311 -11.41 -7.89 -10.76
C GLY A 311 -10.55 -6.89 -9.99
N ARG A 312 -9.52 -6.38 -10.70
CA ARG A 312 -8.51 -5.41 -10.23
C ARG A 312 -8.70 -4.05 -10.91
N PHE A 313 -8.32 -2.99 -10.21
CA PHE A 313 -8.51 -1.60 -10.64
C PHE A 313 -7.23 -0.80 -10.34
N GLY A 314 -6.45 -0.52 -11.39
CA GLY A 314 -5.10 0.02 -11.22
C GLY A 314 -4.21 -0.90 -10.39
N ILE A 315 -3.35 -0.32 -9.55
CA ILE A 315 -2.31 -1.07 -8.83
C ILE A 315 -2.76 -1.57 -7.44
N THR A 316 -3.62 -0.81 -6.76
CA THR A 316 -4.06 -1.11 -5.37
C THR A 316 -5.55 -1.37 -5.23
N GLY A 317 -6.36 -1.12 -6.26
CA GLY A 317 -7.81 -1.27 -6.22
C GLY A 317 -8.31 -2.68 -6.53
N SER A 318 -9.36 -3.07 -5.82
CA SER A 318 -10.13 -4.31 -6.04
C SER A 318 -11.62 -3.99 -6.16
N THR A 319 -12.47 -4.96 -6.49
CA THR A 319 -13.94 -4.74 -6.51
C THR A 319 -14.44 -4.26 -5.16
N VAL A 320 -13.84 -4.71 -4.05
CA VAL A 320 -14.18 -4.22 -2.70
C VAL A 320 -13.89 -2.72 -2.55
N THR A 321 -12.78 -2.23 -3.12
CA THR A 321 -12.45 -0.79 -3.20
C THR A 321 -13.51 -0.02 -3.99
N VAL A 322 -13.96 -0.57 -5.12
CA VAL A 322 -15.01 0.05 -5.95
C VAL A 322 -16.36 0.05 -5.22
N LEU A 323 -16.74 -1.04 -4.54
CA LEU A 323 -17.95 -1.09 -3.71
C LEU A 323 -17.89 -0.12 -2.51
N ALA A 324 -16.70 0.21 -2.02
CA ALA A 324 -16.49 1.19 -0.96
C ALA A 324 -16.61 2.64 -1.49
N HIS A 325 -16.08 2.95 -2.68
CA HIS A 325 -16.24 4.27 -3.30
C HIS A 325 -17.68 4.50 -3.80
N GLU A 326 -18.17 3.64 -4.70
CA GLU A 326 -19.51 3.74 -5.30
C GLU A 326 -20.63 3.49 -4.28
N GLY A 327 -20.35 2.68 -3.24
CA GLY A 327 -21.27 2.48 -2.11
C GLY A 327 -21.44 3.76 -1.28
N CYS A 328 -20.43 4.63 -1.23
CA CYS A 328 -20.56 5.93 -0.60
C CYS A 328 -21.50 6.84 -1.42
N HIS A 329 -21.38 6.88 -2.75
CA HIS A 329 -22.32 7.62 -3.62
C HIS A 329 -23.75 7.08 -3.54
N GLN A 330 -23.91 5.76 -3.52
CA GLN A 330 -25.19 5.10 -3.26
C GLN A 330 -25.82 5.57 -1.94
N PHE A 331 -25.00 5.76 -0.91
CA PHE A 331 -25.45 6.20 0.41
C PHE A 331 -25.71 7.72 0.46
N GLN A 332 -24.96 8.52 -0.29
CA GLN A 332 -25.19 9.95 -0.46
C GLN A 332 -26.58 10.24 -1.08
N ASP A 333 -27.04 9.40 -2.02
CA ASP A 333 -28.41 9.46 -2.57
C ASP A 333 -29.53 9.21 -1.54
N MET A 334 -29.23 8.61 -0.38
CA MET A 334 -30.21 8.37 0.70
C MET A 334 -30.49 9.61 1.56
N PHE A 335 -29.59 10.62 1.54
CA PHE A 335 -29.76 11.87 2.29
C PHE A 335 -29.80 13.12 1.40
N ALA A 336 -29.35 13.06 0.13
CA ALA A 336 -29.37 14.20 -0.80
C ALA A 336 -30.80 14.55 -1.29
N LYS A 337 -31.57 15.25 -0.45
CA LYS A 337 -33.00 15.60 -0.69
C LYS A 337 -33.28 16.30 -2.04
N ARG A 338 -32.28 16.96 -2.62
CA ARG A 338 -32.34 17.71 -3.89
C ARG A 338 -31.62 16.98 -5.04
N GLY A 339 -31.38 15.68 -4.89
CA GLY A 339 -30.57 14.84 -5.78
C GLY A 339 -29.06 15.00 -5.51
N MET A 340 -28.30 13.91 -5.68
CA MET A 340 -26.86 13.86 -5.34
C MET A 340 -26.04 15.00 -5.97
N PHE A 341 -26.25 15.31 -7.25
CA PHE A 341 -25.55 16.36 -8.00
C PHE A 341 -25.87 17.80 -7.56
N SER A 342 -26.77 18.00 -6.59
CA SER A 342 -26.97 19.31 -5.96
C SER A 342 -25.78 19.69 -5.04
N MET A 343 -25.14 18.70 -4.42
CA MET A 343 -24.02 18.87 -3.48
C MET A 343 -22.70 19.19 -4.21
N PRO A 344 -21.75 19.90 -3.56
CA PRO A 344 -20.42 20.14 -4.12
C PRO A 344 -19.67 18.85 -4.43
N ILE A 345 -19.06 18.75 -5.62
CA ILE A 345 -18.35 17.55 -6.07
C ILE A 345 -17.19 17.14 -5.13
N TRP A 346 -16.52 18.11 -4.50
CA TRP A 346 -15.45 17.83 -3.54
C TRP A 346 -15.96 17.13 -2.27
N VAL A 347 -17.22 17.37 -1.87
CA VAL A 347 -17.86 16.67 -0.74
C VAL A 347 -18.19 15.24 -1.14
N LEU A 348 -18.86 15.05 -2.28
CA LEU A 348 -19.23 13.72 -2.80
C LEU A 348 -18.01 12.79 -2.91
N GLU A 349 -16.96 13.27 -3.58
CA GLU A 349 -15.76 12.50 -3.89
C GLU A 349 -14.80 12.42 -2.70
N GLY A 350 -14.71 13.48 -1.88
CA GLY A 350 -13.91 13.47 -0.66
C GLY A 350 -14.41 12.46 0.37
N MET A 351 -15.74 12.33 0.52
CA MET A 351 -16.35 11.32 1.38
C MET A 351 -16.22 9.90 0.81
N ALA A 352 -16.19 9.71 -0.51
CA ALA A 352 -16.00 8.39 -1.10
C ALA A 352 -14.55 7.90 -1.02
N VAL A 353 -13.57 8.78 -1.29
CA VAL A 353 -12.12 8.46 -1.26
C VAL A 353 -11.64 7.96 0.10
N ILE A 354 -12.22 8.42 1.23
CA ILE A 354 -11.82 7.94 2.57
C ILE A 354 -12.19 6.47 2.83
N PHE A 355 -13.08 5.86 2.04
CA PHE A 355 -13.41 4.43 2.13
C PHE A 355 -12.56 3.53 1.22
N GLU A 356 -11.86 4.08 0.22
CA GLU A 356 -10.99 3.29 -0.68
C GLU A 356 -9.86 2.54 0.05
N SER A 357 -9.46 3.04 1.22
CA SER A 357 -8.40 2.47 2.06
C SER A 357 -8.93 1.92 3.38
N ALA A 358 -10.24 1.61 3.43
CA ALA A 358 -10.83 0.93 4.56
C ALA A 358 -10.37 -0.55 4.62
N GLU A 359 -9.91 -0.99 5.78
CA GLU A 359 -9.75 -2.42 6.06
C GLU A 359 -11.12 -3.01 6.34
N ILE A 360 -11.52 -4.00 5.53
CA ILE A 360 -12.86 -4.60 5.58
C ILE A 360 -12.71 -6.10 5.86
N ASP A 361 -13.37 -6.59 6.90
CA ASP A 361 -13.50 -8.02 7.20
C ASP A 361 -14.97 -8.44 6.94
N PRO A 362 -15.29 -9.03 5.76
CA PRO A 362 -16.64 -9.48 5.44
C PRO A 362 -17.11 -10.71 6.24
N ARG A 363 -16.27 -11.30 7.11
CA ARG A 363 -16.67 -12.41 7.99
C ARG A 363 -17.12 -11.87 9.35
N LYS A 364 -16.39 -10.89 9.91
CA LYS A 364 -16.79 -10.17 11.13
C LYS A 364 -17.84 -9.08 10.87
N GLY A 365 -17.94 -8.61 9.63
CA GLY A 365 -18.80 -7.49 9.26
C GLY A 365 -18.27 -6.14 9.73
N THR A 366 -16.95 -6.03 9.94
CA THR A 366 -16.27 -4.80 10.35
C THR A 366 -15.63 -4.09 9.16
N VAL A 367 -15.53 -2.77 9.27
CA VAL A 367 -14.91 -1.87 8.30
C VAL A 367 -14.19 -0.82 9.12
N ASP A 368 -12.89 -0.60 8.93
CA ASP A 368 -12.12 0.36 9.69
C ASP A 368 -11.27 1.25 8.80
N LEU A 369 -11.36 2.56 9.05
CA LEU A 369 -10.67 3.57 8.25
C LEU A 369 -9.30 3.77 8.89
N VAL A 370 -8.27 3.13 8.32
CA VAL A 370 -6.91 3.14 8.85
C VAL A 370 -6.08 4.34 8.36
N GLY A 371 -6.50 4.99 7.28
CA GLY A 371 -5.81 6.16 6.73
C GLY A 371 -6.25 6.51 5.31
N LEU A 372 -5.48 7.41 4.69
CA LEU A 372 -5.61 7.77 3.28
C LEU A 372 -4.84 6.78 2.38
N ASN A 373 -5.30 6.63 1.13
CA ASN A 373 -4.58 5.84 0.13
C ASN A 373 -3.15 6.37 -0.06
N THR A 374 -2.15 5.52 0.17
CA THR A 374 -0.73 5.91 0.17
C THR A 374 -0.27 6.50 -1.18
N ASP A 375 -0.79 6.01 -2.30
CA ASP A 375 -0.46 6.54 -3.63
C ASP A 375 -1.15 7.90 -3.87
N ARG A 376 -2.35 8.13 -3.33
CA ARG A 376 -2.98 9.48 -3.33
C ARG A 376 -2.17 10.47 -2.48
N VAL A 377 -1.69 10.05 -1.31
CA VAL A 377 -0.81 10.88 -0.44
C VAL A 377 0.50 11.19 -1.16
N ARG A 378 1.20 10.20 -1.72
CA ARG A 378 2.46 10.41 -2.48
C ARG A 378 2.26 11.38 -3.65
N ASN A 379 1.20 11.19 -4.43
CA ASN A 379 0.86 12.10 -5.52
C ASN A 379 0.57 13.52 -5.00
N LEU A 380 -0.19 13.68 -3.91
CA LEU A 380 -0.51 14.99 -3.33
C LEU A 380 0.72 15.70 -2.78
N GLN A 381 1.57 15.01 -2.00
CA GLN A 381 2.84 15.56 -1.50
C GLN A 381 3.78 15.94 -2.64
N SER A 382 3.92 15.10 -3.67
CA SER A 382 4.75 15.39 -4.85
C SER A 382 4.25 16.64 -5.61
N MET A 383 2.93 16.79 -5.76
CA MET A 383 2.32 17.99 -6.33
C MET A 383 2.47 19.23 -5.40
N MET A 384 2.42 19.07 -4.07
CA MET A 384 2.60 20.14 -3.09
C MET A 384 4.03 20.66 -3.05
N LYS A 385 5.04 19.77 -3.08
CA LYS A 385 6.47 20.10 -3.17
C LYS A 385 6.76 20.88 -4.45
N GLY A 386 6.27 20.40 -5.59
CA GLY A 386 6.40 21.08 -6.89
C GLY A 386 5.37 22.18 -7.16
N ASN A 387 4.68 22.68 -6.13
CA ASN A 387 3.62 23.71 -6.13
C ASN A 387 2.54 23.63 -7.25
N ARG A 388 2.26 22.41 -7.75
CA ARG A 388 1.28 22.11 -8.81
C ARG A 388 0.01 21.42 -8.30
N HIS A 389 -0.15 21.31 -6.99
CA HIS A 389 -1.37 20.77 -6.37
C HIS A 389 -2.61 21.64 -6.62
N VAL A 390 -3.79 21.03 -6.59
CA VAL A 390 -5.05 21.75 -6.47
C VAL A 390 -5.16 22.26 -5.03
N THR A 391 -5.23 23.58 -4.86
CA THR A 391 -5.48 24.23 -3.56
C THR A 391 -6.93 24.03 -3.09
N LEU A 392 -7.20 24.18 -1.78
CA LEU A 392 -8.56 24.07 -1.26
C LEU A 392 -9.51 25.09 -1.90
N LYS A 393 -9.09 26.36 -2.07
CA LYS A 393 -9.87 27.40 -2.74
C LYS A 393 -10.25 27.06 -4.18
N GLN A 394 -9.37 26.39 -4.93
CA GLN A 394 -9.70 25.90 -6.29
C GLN A 394 -10.65 24.69 -6.21
N MET A 395 -10.36 23.71 -5.36
CA MET A 395 -11.16 22.50 -5.19
C MET A 395 -12.62 22.79 -4.82
N LEU A 396 -12.87 23.78 -3.95
CA LEU A 396 -14.21 24.19 -3.51
C LEU A 396 -15.08 24.71 -4.67
N VAL A 397 -14.47 25.20 -5.76
CA VAL A 397 -15.16 25.85 -6.88
C VAL A 397 -15.07 25.09 -8.21
N THR A 398 -14.27 24.02 -8.29
CA THR A 398 -14.17 23.19 -9.50
C THR A 398 -15.52 22.52 -9.83
N PRO A 399 -16.08 22.72 -11.05
CA PRO A 399 -17.27 22.00 -11.47
C PRO A 399 -16.95 20.53 -11.82
N GLN A 400 -17.94 19.64 -11.73
CA GLN A 400 -17.79 18.21 -11.95
C GLN A 400 -17.13 17.86 -13.29
N SER A 401 -17.44 18.59 -14.37
CA SER A 401 -16.83 18.43 -15.71
C SER A 401 -15.31 18.67 -15.73
N SER A 402 -14.77 19.41 -14.77
CA SER A 402 -13.35 19.75 -14.61
C SER A 402 -12.68 19.04 -13.42
N PHE A 403 -13.42 18.21 -12.67
CA PHE A 403 -12.86 17.41 -11.59
C PHE A 403 -11.96 16.29 -12.18
N ARG A 404 -10.75 16.12 -11.63
CA ARG A 404 -9.70 15.22 -12.16
C ARG A 404 -8.94 14.58 -11.00
N GLY A 405 -8.17 13.51 -11.24
CA GLY A 405 -7.49 12.71 -10.21
C GLY A 405 -6.76 13.50 -9.11
N SER A 406 -6.15 14.65 -9.43
CA SER A 406 -5.54 15.57 -8.45
C SER A 406 -6.53 16.13 -7.43
N HIS A 407 -7.75 16.43 -7.84
CA HIS A 407 -8.83 16.92 -6.98
C HIS A 407 -9.32 15.83 -6.02
N TYR A 408 -9.40 14.57 -6.44
CA TYR A 408 -9.74 13.43 -5.56
C TYR A 408 -8.72 13.29 -4.42
N CYS A 409 -7.42 13.43 -4.73
CA CYS A 409 -6.37 13.40 -3.71
C CYS A 409 -6.52 14.55 -2.69
N THR A 410 -6.76 15.77 -3.17
CA THR A 410 -7.01 16.95 -2.31
C THR A 410 -8.28 16.77 -1.47
N ALA A 411 -9.40 16.36 -2.07
CA ALA A 411 -10.71 16.24 -1.43
C ALA A 411 -10.76 15.15 -0.36
N GLY A 412 -10.23 13.96 -0.67
CA GLY A 412 -10.12 12.87 0.30
C GLY A 412 -9.22 13.25 1.47
N ALA A 413 -8.07 13.87 1.20
CA ALA A 413 -7.14 14.30 2.25
C ALA A 413 -7.71 15.42 3.14
N PHE A 414 -8.51 16.34 2.60
CA PHE A 414 -9.17 17.37 3.38
C PHE A 414 -10.34 16.81 4.22
N THR A 415 -11.20 15.98 3.62
CA THR A 415 -12.31 15.30 4.30
C THR A 415 -11.80 14.41 5.45
N TRP A 416 -10.71 13.67 5.23
CA TRP A 416 -10.06 12.86 6.27
C TRP A 416 -9.49 13.69 7.41
N TRP A 417 -8.89 14.85 7.11
CA TRP A 417 -8.34 15.74 8.13
C TRP A 417 -9.43 16.37 9.01
N LEU A 418 -10.53 16.82 8.40
CA LEU A 418 -11.69 17.36 9.11
C LEU A 418 -12.37 16.30 9.99
N LEU A 419 -12.67 15.11 9.45
CA LEU A 419 -13.41 14.06 10.17
C LEU A 419 -12.58 13.26 11.18
N LYS A 420 -11.26 13.12 10.97
CA LYS A 420 -10.41 12.22 11.79
C LYS A 420 -9.05 12.79 12.16
N ALA A 421 -8.20 13.12 11.20
CA ALA A 421 -6.77 13.24 11.48
C ALA A 421 -6.39 14.44 12.35
N SER A 422 -7.17 15.52 12.32
CA SER A 422 -6.89 16.73 13.10
C SER A 422 -7.13 16.60 14.61
N LYS A 423 -7.89 15.58 15.05
CA LYS A 423 -8.37 15.37 16.44
C LYS A 423 -9.17 16.53 17.08
N LYS A 424 -9.26 17.71 16.44
CA LYS A 424 -9.95 18.90 16.94
C LYS A 424 -11.45 18.79 16.68
N LYS A 425 -12.26 18.64 17.75
CA LYS A 425 -13.74 18.55 17.68
C LYS A 425 -14.36 19.60 16.75
N LYS A 426 -13.89 20.86 16.80
CA LYS A 426 -14.38 21.96 15.95
C LYS A 426 -14.22 21.77 14.43
N TYR A 427 -13.29 20.93 13.95
CA TYR A 427 -13.15 20.65 12.52
C TYR A 427 -14.09 19.53 12.04
N LYS A 428 -14.34 18.52 12.88
CA LYS A 428 -15.43 17.53 12.67
C LYS A 428 -16.77 18.27 12.65
N PHE A 429 -17.01 19.13 13.64
CA PHE A 429 -18.23 19.93 13.77
C PHE A 429 -18.45 20.87 12.57
N LEU A 430 -17.41 21.58 12.10
CA LEU A 430 -17.46 22.38 10.87
C LEU A 430 -17.97 21.56 9.67
N TYR A 431 -17.41 20.37 9.46
CA TYR A 431 -17.79 19.53 8.33
C TYR A 431 -19.20 18.96 8.47
N GLU A 432 -19.58 18.48 9.66
CA GLU A 432 -20.92 17.96 9.95
C GLU A 432 -22.00 19.06 9.82
N ARG A 433 -21.75 20.28 10.35
CA ARG A 433 -22.63 21.45 10.22
C ARG A 433 -22.75 21.93 8.77
N TYR A 434 -21.68 21.85 7.97
CA TYR A 434 -21.73 22.13 6.54
C TYR A 434 -22.54 21.10 5.75
N LEU A 435 -22.37 19.80 6.04
CA LEU A 435 -23.15 18.72 5.45
C LEU A 435 -24.65 18.84 5.79
N VAL A 436 -25.00 19.18 7.03
CA VAL A 436 -26.39 19.48 7.42
C VAL A 436 -26.92 20.70 6.65
N LYS A 437 -26.15 21.79 6.52
CA LYS A 437 -26.56 22.97 5.72
C LYS A 437 -26.78 22.65 4.23
N LEU A 438 -26.03 21.69 3.67
CA LEU A 438 -26.22 21.18 2.31
C LEU A 438 -27.49 20.34 2.14
N VAL A 439 -27.85 19.53 3.15
CA VAL A 439 -28.98 18.59 3.11
C VAL A 439 -30.31 19.24 3.48
N GLU A 440 -30.32 20.11 4.49
CA GLU A 440 -31.51 20.79 5.03
C GLU A 440 -31.72 22.20 4.45
N GLY A 441 -30.79 22.69 3.62
CA GLY A 441 -30.82 24.03 3.06
C GLY A 441 -32.05 24.30 2.17
N LYS A 442 -32.85 25.32 2.53
CA LYS A 442 -33.98 25.82 1.73
C LYS A 442 -33.53 26.34 0.35
N SER A 443 -32.30 26.84 0.23
CA SER A 443 -31.64 27.28 -1.01
C SER A 443 -30.36 26.48 -1.27
N ARG A 444 -29.80 26.58 -2.48
CA ARG A 444 -28.47 26.03 -2.78
C ARG A 444 -27.40 26.86 -2.05
N VAL A 445 -26.46 26.20 -1.39
CA VAL A 445 -25.35 26.84 -0.69
C VAL A 445 -24.52 27.69 -1.67
N GLN A 446 -24.26 28.95 -1.29
CA GLN A 446 -23.53 29.92 -2.10
C GLN A 446 -22.01 29.67 -2.06
N ARG A 447 -21.27 30.30 -2.99
CA ARG A 447 -19.80 30.33 -2.97
C ARG A 447 -19.32 31.16 -1.78
N GLY A 448 -18.26 30.73 -1.08
CA GLY A 448 -17.78 31.37 0.14
C GLY A 448 -18.41 30.86 1.44
N GLU A 449 -19.48 30.05 1.38
CA GLU A 449 -20.21 29.61 2.57
C GLU A 449 -19.47 28.59 3.44
N PHE A 450 -18.56 27.79 2.87
CA PHE A 450 -17.69 26.92 3.68
C PHE A 450 -16.63 27.78 4.38
N GLU A 451 -16.09 28.76 3.67
CA GLU A 451 -15.03 29.65 4.12
C GLU A 451 -15.52 30.59 5.25
N LYS A 452 -16.75 31.12 5.16
CA LYS A 452 -17.43 31.83 6.26
C LYS A 452 -17.62 30.92 7.47
N MET A 453 -18.21 29.74 7.27
CA MET A 453 -18.49 28.79 8.36
C MET A 453 -17.19 28.31 9.04
N ALA A 454 -16.09 28.20 8.30
CA ALA A 454 -14.77 27.92 8.85
C ALA A 454 -14.27 29.06 9.74
N GLN A 455 -14.42 30.32 9.33
CA GLN A 455 -14.10 31.48 10.15
C GLN A 455 -14.94 31.54 11.42
N GLU A 456 -16.27 31.37 11.29
CA GLU A 456 -17.24 31.36 12.39
C GLU A 456 -16.93 30.28 13.43
N ILE A 457 -16.74 29.03 13.01
CA ILE A 457 -16.61 27.87 13.92
C ILE A 457 -15.18 27.69 14.44
N THR A 458 -14.17 28.06 13.66
CA THR A 458 -12.77 27.75 14.01
C THR A 458 -11.98 28.94 14.55
N GLY A 459 -12.46 30.16 14.32
CA GLY A 459 -11.72 31.40 14.60
C GLY A 459 -10.63 31.72 13.58
N LYS A 460 -10.38 30.84 12.59
CA LYS A 460 -9.31 30.98 11.58
C LYS A 460 -9.84 31.36 10.22
N THR A 461 -9.06 32.17 9.50
CA THR A 461 -9.26 32.39 8.07
C THR A 461 -9.09 31.09 7.29
N PHE A 462 -9.71 31.02 6.12
CA PHE A 462 -9.61 29.83 5.27
C PHE A 462 -8.18 29.58 4.74
N ASP A 463 -7.32 30.60 4.70
CA ASP A 463 -5.90 30.45 4.35
C ASP A 463 -5.07 29.88 5.50
N GLU A 464 -5.31 30.28 6.75
CA GLU A 464 -4.70 29.63 7.92
C GLU A 464 -5.16 28.17 8.07
N LEU A 465 -6.43 27.88 7.77
CA LEU A 465 -6.95 26.51 7.74
C LEU A 465 -6.27 25.69 6.63
N ALA A 466 -6.06 26.28 5.45
CA ALA A 466 -5.35 25.65 4.35
C ALA A 466 -3.86 25.44 4.64
N ALA A 467 -3.22 26.34 5.40
CA ALA A 467 -1.86 26.19 5.87
C ALA A 467 -1.72 25.04 6.88
N GLU A 468 -2.59 24.97 7.89
CA GLU A 468 -2.60 23.89 8.88
C GLU A 468 -2.87 22.52 8.23
N TRP A 469 -3.80 22.47 7.26
CA TRP A 469 -4.04 21.28 6.45
C TRP A 469 -2.83 20.90 5.57
N ARG A 470 -2.15 21.88 4.95
CA ARG A 470 -0.94 21.63 4.14
C ARG A 470 0.19 21.09 5.00
N GLU A 471 0.40 21.62 6.19
CA GLU A 471 1.33 21.06 7.17
C GLU A 471 0.98 19.62 7.53
N TYR A 472 -0.29 19.34 7.84
CA TYR A 472 -0.74 17.98 8.10
C TYR A 472 -0.40 17.04 6.93
N VAL A 473 -0.75 17.38 5.70
CA VAL A 473 -0.49 16.55 4.51
C VAL A 473 1.00 16.31 4.29
N MET A 474 1.84 17.33 4.52
CA MET A 474 3.30 17.21 4.41
C MET A 474 3.94 16.42 5.55
N LYS A 475 3.26 16.29 6.71
CA LYS A 475 3.66 15.48 7.87
C LYS A 475 3.12 14.04 7.84
N ILE A 476 2.32 13.66 6.83
CA ILE A 476 1.90 12.25 6.68
C ILE A 476 3.12 11.42 6.26
N GLU A 477 3.57 10.53 7.15
CA GLU A 477 4.57 9.53 6.80
C GLU A 477 4.02 8.56 5.75
N ILE A 478 4.72 8.46 4.62
CA ILE A 478 4.51 7.39 3.66
C ILE A 478 5.21 6.14 4.22
N PRO A 479 4.51 5.03 4.47
CA PRO A 479 5.14 3.84 5.02
C PRO A 479 6.28 3.35 4.14
N LYS A 480 7.49 3.27 4.69
CA LYS A 480 8.66 2.82 3.95
C LYS A 480 8.46 1.40 3.49
N PHE A 481 8.58 1.16 2.17
CA PHE A 481 8.40 -0.20 1.66
C PHE A 481 9.63 -1.07 1.93
N GLY A 482 10.81 -0.48 2.14
CA GLY A 482 12.01 -1.21 2.54
C GLY A 482 13.10 -0.28 3.05
N VAL A 483 14.27 -0.86 3.31
CA VAL A 483 15.46 -0.15 3.81
C VAL A 483 16.73 -0.62 3.09
N MET A 484 17.70 0.27 2.94
CA MET A 484 19.01 -0.05 2.35
C MET A 484 20.01 -0.56 3.40
N ALA A 485 20.30 -1.86 3.37
CA ALA A 485 21.46 -2.47 4.00
C ALA A 485 22.67 -2.39 3.05
N GLY A 486 23.32 -1.22 3.00
CA GLY A 486 24.52 -0.96 2.18
C GLY A 486 24.23 -0.91 0.67
N ASN A 487 24.28 -2.06 0.00
CA ASN A 487 23.89 -2.23 -1.41
C ASN A 487 22.60 -3.06 -1.60
N ARG A 488 22.06 -3.64 -0.53
CA ARG A 488 20.86 -4.47 -0.57
C ARG A 488 19.64 -3.68 -0.09
N PHE A 489 18.62 -3.54 -0.93
CA PHE A 489 17.29 -3.08 -0.52
C PHE A 489 16.52 -4.27 0.07
N ILE A 490 15.91 -4.10 1.24
CA ILE A 490 15.16 -5.16 1.93
C ILE A 490 13.76 -4.66 2.26
N SER A 491 12.74 -5.31 1.71
CA SER A 491 11.34 -5.09 2.02
C SER A 491 10.78 -6.23 2.88
N LYS A 492 10.57 -5.98 4.18
CA LYS A 492 9.82 -6.91 5.04
C LYS A 492 8.32 -6.89 4.70
N THR A 493 7.77 -5.71 4.41
CA THR A 493 6.35 -5.48 4.10
C THR A 493 5.90 -6.15 2.79
N LEU A 494 6.77 -6.15 1.79
CA LEU A 494 6.54 -6.77 0.47
C LEU A 494 7.45 -7.99 0.24
N ARG A 495 8.04 -8.55 1.30
CA ARG A 495 8.72 -9.86 1.30
C ARG A 495 9.71 -10.06 0.15
N PHE A 496 10.56 -9.06 -0.13
CA PHE A 496 11.60 -9.16 -1.16
C PHE A 496 12.91 -8.47 -0.76
N GLU A 497 14.02 -8.99 -1.26
CA GLU A 497 15.32 -8.31 -1.26
C GLU A 497 15.89 -8.20 -2.68
N VAL A 498 16.70 -7.17 -2.94
CA VAL A 498 17.41 -6.99 -4.21
C VAL A 498 18.70 -6.20 -3.96
N THR A 499 19.77 -6.44 -4.74
CA THR A 499 21.11 -5.86 -4.49
C THR A 499 21.64 -5.10 -5.71
N ARG A 500 22.02 -3.83 -5.52
CA ARG A 500 22.67 -3.03 -6.57
C ARG A 500 24.14 -3.47 -6.72
N PRO A 501 24.68 -3.52 -7.95
CA PRO A 501 26.04 -3.99 -8.19
C PRO A 501 27.10 -3.00 -7.70
N THR A 502 26.77 -1.69 -7.66
CA THR A 502 27.68 -0.60 -7.30
C THR A 502 26.92 0.58 -6.69
N LYS A 503 27.61 1.46 -5.96
CA LYS A 503 27.03 2.68 -5.36
C LYS A 503 26.66 3.77 -6.39
N THR A 504 26.95 3.61 -7.68
CA THR A 504 26.57 4.59 -8.72
C THR A 504 25.08 4.55 -9.06
N TRP A 505 24.42 3.43 -8.76
CA TRP A 505 22.96 3.27 -8.75
C TRP A 505 22.40 3.94 -7.48
N LYS A 506 22.10 5.24 -7.57
CA LYS A 506 21.56 6.05 -6.47
C LYS A 506 20.09 5.71 -6.22
N GLU A 507 19.68 5.78 -4.96
CA GLU A 507 18.29 5.60 -4.56
C GLU A 507 17.44 6.82 -4.90
N VAL A 508 16.21 6.54 -5.35
CA VAL A 508 15.17 7.55 -5.58
C VAL A 508 14.35 7.64 -4.30
N ASP A 509 14.19 8.86 -3.77
CA ASP A 509 13.40 9.11 -2.57
C ASP A 509 11.95 8.61 -2.70
N GLU A 510 11.39 8.11 -1.61
CA GLU A 510 10.06 7.48 -1.59
C GLU A 510 8.90 8.44 -1.91
N SER A 511 9.12 9.76 -1.84
CA SER A 511 8.18 10.79 -2.30
C SER A 511 8.36 11.19 -3.78
N GLU A 512 9.45 10.77 -4.43
CA GLU A 512 9.66 10.87 -5.88
C GLU A 512 9.11 9.65 -6.66
N LEU A 513 8.92 8.52 -5.99
CA LEU A 513 8.40 7.29 -6.58
C LEU A 513 6.98 7.47 -7.15
N GLY A 514 6.58 6.60 -8.08
CA GLY A 514 5.23 6.59 -8.64
C GLY A 514 4.21 5.88 -7.73
N SER A 515 2.96 5.81 -8.18
CA SER A 515 2.00 4.80 -7.68
C SER A 515 2.54 3.40 -7.92
N GLY A 516 2.41 2.50 -6.94
CA GLY A 516 2.84 1.10 -7.06
C GLY A 516 4.34 0.81 -7.07
N TYR A 517 5.22 1.82 -7.03
CA TYR A 517 6.67 1.59 -6.89
C TYR A 517 6.98 1.18 -5.45
N ALA A 518 7.68 0.06 -5.27
CA ALA A 518 8.28 -0.31 -4.00
C ALA A 518 9.64 0.39 -3.82
N MET A 519 10.43 0.47 -4.89
CA MET A 519 11.74 1.13 -4.92
C MET A 519 12.18 1.47 -6.36
N SER A 520 13.15 2.36 -6.48
CA SER A 520 13.85 2.66 -7.74
C SER A 520 15.28 3.11 -7.47
N TRP A 521 16.23 2.60 -8.25
CA TRP A 521 17.59 3.12 -8.36
C TRP A 521 17.77 3.77 -9.73
N ARG A 522 18.39 4.95 -9.78
CA ARG A 522 18.75 5.65 -11.03
C ARG A 522 20.26 5.82 -11.17
N ASN A 523 20.74 5.81 -12.41
CA ASN A 523 22.09 6.21 -12.77
C ASN A 523 22.00 7.39 -13.75
N GLN A 524 22.28 8.60 -13.26
CA GLN A 524 22.11 9.85 -14.01
C GLN A 524 23.06 9.96 -15.21
N LYS A 525 24.26 9.34 -15.15
CA LYS A 525 25.23 9.33 -16.26
C LYS A 525 24.88 8.34 -17.39
N ALA A 526 23.69 7.76 -17.34
CA ALA A 526 23.30 6.60 -18.14
C ALA A 526 21.88 6.66 -18.68
N ALA A 527 21.11 7.71 -18.35
CA ALA A 527 19.66 7.76 -18.54
C ALA A 527 18.99 6.40 -18.18
N ALA A 528 19.40 5.82 -17.04
CA ALA A 528 19.08 4.44 -16.69
C ALA A 528 18.42 4.32 -15.32
N ALA A 529 17.50 3.37 -15.19
CA ALA A 529 16.83 3.02 -13.96
C ALA A 529 16.66 1.50 -13.79
N PHE A 530 16.66 1.06 -12.54
CA PHE A 530 16.18 -0.24 -12.11
C PHE A 530 15.12 -0.02 -11.04
N SER A 531 13.93 -0.59 -11.22
CA SER A 531 12.78 -0.37 -10.33
C SER A 531 12.04 -1.66 -10.04
N VAL A 532 11.56 -1.80 -8.81
CA VAL A 532 10.58 -2.84 -8.45
C VAL A 532 9.25 -2.15 -8.16
N LEU A 533 8.24 -2.47 -8.95
CA LEU A 533 6.85 -2.13 -8.66
C LEU A 533 6.14 -3.37 -8.10
N TYR A 534 5.10 -3.18 -7.31
CA TYR A 534 4.32 -4.25 -6.69
C TYR A 534 2.83 -4.02 -6.87
N VAL A 535 2.05 -5.10 -6.94
CA VAL A 535 0.59 -5.07 -7.12
C VAL A 535 -0.04 -6.12 -6.21
N LYS A 536 -0.68 -5.69 -5.11
CA LYS A 536 -1.33 -6.58 -4.13
C LYS A 536 -2.61 -7.21 -4.73
N ALA A 537 -2.52 -8.41 -5.30
CA ALA A 537 -3.68 -9.29 -5.53
C ALA A 537 -3.26 -10.70 -5.94
N SER A 538 -4.22 -11.62 -5.82
CA SER A 538 -4.13 -13.03 -6.21
C SER A 538 -4.38 -13.24 -7.70
N GLY A 539 -3.74 -14.28 -8.25
CA GLY A 539 -4.13 -14.93 -9.51
C GLY A 539 -4.12 -14.05 -10.77
N ALA A 540 -3.05 -13.28 -10.97
CA ALA A 540 -2.48 -13.19 -12.32
C ALA A 540 -1.76 -14.51 -12.66
N SER A 541 -1.47 -14.76 -13.93
CA SER A 541 -0.53 -15.81 -14.37
C SER A 541 0.48 -15.23 -15.37
N ALA A 542 1.62 -15.89 -15.54
CA ALA A 542 2.60 -15.47 -16.55
C ALA A 542 1.99 -15.50 -17.96
N ASP A 543 1.13 -16.48 -18.23
CA ASP A 543 0.48 -16.69 -19.52
C ASP A 543 -0.54 -15.57 -19.83
N MET A 544 -1.32 -15.12 -18.83
CA MET A 544 -2.20 -13.95 -18.96
C MET A 544 -1.41 -12.68 -19.29
N GLU A 545 -0.29 -12.44 -18.61
CA GLU A 545 0.57 -11.27 -18.88
C GLU A 545 1.18 -11.38 -20.30
N LEU A 546 1.65 -12.56 -20.73
CA LEU A 546 2.21 -12.79 -22.07
C LEU A 546 1.21 -12.58 -23.22
N GLN A 547 -0.07 -12.85 -22.97
CA GLN A 547 -1.16 -12.61 -23.92
C GLN A 547 -1.51 -11.13 -24.04
N LYS A 548 -1.72 -10.43 -22.93
CA LYS A 548 -2.22 -9.04 -22.94
C LYS A 548 -1.17 -7.96 -23.15
N PHE A 549 0.09 -8.20 -22.75
CA PHE A 549 1.11 -7.14 -22.57
C PHE A 549 1.25 -6.15 -23.74
N GLU A 550 1.25 -6.65 -24.98
CA GLU A 550 1.38 -5.78 -26.16
C GLU A 550 0.17 -4.87 -26.36
N LYS A 551 -1.03 -5.35 -26.05
CA LYS A 551 -2.25 -4.56 -26.09
C LYS A 551 -2.22 -3.50 -24.99
N ASP A 552 -1.96 -3.91 -23.74
CA ASP A 552 -1.85 -3.01 -22.58
C ASP A 552 -0.83 -1.87 -22.79
N VAL A 553 0.24 -2.13 -23.55
CA VAL A 553 1.26 -1.12 -23.91
C VAL A 553 0.85 -0.26 -25.10
N LYS A 554 0.23 -0.83 -26.15
CA LYS A 554 -0.25 -0.08 -27.33
C LYS A 554 -1.47 0.80 -27.05
N GLU A 555 -2.30 0.47 -26.06
CA GLU A 555 -3.43 1.30 -25.62
C GLU A 555 -3.01 2.50 -24.74
N ASN A 556 -1.72 2.60 -24.37
CA ASN A 556 -1.20 3.69 -23.55
C ASN A 556 -0.75 4.87 -24.41
N ALA A 557 -1.57 5.92 -24.48
CA ALA A 557 -1.32 7.14 -25.26
C ALA A 557 -0.03 7.93 -24.89
N ASP A 558 0.61 7.63 -23.75
CA ASP A 558 1.92 8.22 -23.38
C ASP A 558 3.12 7.48 -24.00
N ILE A 559 2.89 6.37 -24.71
CA ILE A 559 3.92 5.50 -25.29
C ILE A 559 3.91 5.62 -26.81
N GLN A 560 5.11 5.77 -27.39
CA GLN A 560 5.35 5.89 -28.82
C GLN A 560 6.50 4.96 -29.23
N ASP A 561 6.67 4.71 -30.53
CA ASP A 561 7.75 3.86 -31.10
C ASP A 561 7.85 2.47 -30.43
N PHE A 562 6.73 1.85 -30.06
CA PHE A 562 6.74 0.57 -29.36
C PHE A 562 7.11 -0.59 -30.28
N SER A 563 8.22 -1.27 -29.94
CA SER A 563 8.67 -2.50 -30.58
C SER A 563 8.93 -3.59 -29.54
N LEU A 564 8.22 -4.72 -29.64
CA LEU A 564 8.51 -5.91 -28.82
C LEU A 564 9.64 -6.71 -29.48
N LEU A 565 10.72 -6.95 -28.75
CA LEU A 565 11.88 -7.70 -29.24
C LEU A 565 11.86 -9.18 -28.81
N ASN A 566 11.33 -9.46 -27.61
CA ASN A 566 11.19 -10.81 -27.09
C ASN A 566 10.12 -10.85 -25.97
N LYS A 567 9.32 -11.92 -25.91
CA LYS A 567 8.54 -12.27 -24.72
C LYS A 567 8.62 -13.77 -24.46
N LYS A 568 8.78 -14.18 -23.21
CA LYS A 568 8.83 -15.60 -22.81
C LYS A 568 8.32 -15.82 -21.39
N LYS A 569 7.89 -17.05 -21.11
CA LYS A 569 7.70 -17.56 -19.76
C LYS A 569 9.06 -17.93 -19.15
N THR A 570 9.24 -17.67 -17.87
CA THR A 570 10.47 -17.95 -17.12
C THR A 570 10.16 -18.12 -15.63
N PHE A 571 11.18 -18.25 -14.77
CA PHE A 571 11.03 -18.33 -13.33
C PHE A 571 11.99 -17.35 -12.64
N VAL A 572 11.54 -16.69 -11.56
CA VAL A 572 12.34 -15.80 -10.72
C VAL A 572 11.99 -16.06 -9.26
N ALA A 573 13.01 -16.28 -8.42
CA ALA A 573 12.83 -16.73 -7.04
C ALA A 573 11.85 -17.91 -6.93
N GLU A 574 11.97 -18.87 -7.87
CA GLU A 574 11.16 -20.09 -8.01
C GLU A 574 9.67 -19.89 -8.38
N TYR A 575 9.17 -18.65 -8.48
CA TYR A 575 7.83 -18.36 -8.99
C TYR A 575 7.81 -18.20 -10.52
N GLU A 576 6.71 -18.62 -11.15
CA GLU A 576 6.46 -18.32 -12.56
C GLU A 576 6.53 -16.81 -12.82
N ALA A 577 7.18 -16.44 -13.93
CA ALA A 577 7.30 -15.07 -14.36
C ALA A 577 7.14 -14.92 -15.88
N ALA A 578 6.66 -13.75 -16.31
CA ALA A 578 6.68 -13.34 -17.71
C ALA A 578 7.81 -12.32 -17.93
N GLU A 579 8.77 -12.63 -18.79
CA GLU A 579 9.85 -11.73 -19.19
C GLU A 579 9.56 -11.12 -20.56
N PHE A 580 9.69 -9.80 -20.65
CA PHE A 580 9.53 -9.00 -21.87
C PHE A 580 10.77 -8.14 -22.09
N LEU A 581 11.28 -8.11 -23.33
CA LEU A 581 12.30 -7.17 -23.79
C LEU A 581 11.71 -6.35 -24.93
N TYR A 582 11.68 -5.04 -24.80
CA TYR A 582 11.03 -4.13 -25.74
C TYR A 582 11.71 -2.76 -25.77
N GLU A 583 11.43 -1.98 -26.81
CA GLU A 583 11.83 -0.59 -26.95
C GLU A 583 10.59 0.30 -27.09
N CYS A 584 10.63 1.50 -26.51
CA CYS A 584 9.64 2.55 -26.75
C CYS A 584 10.12 3.94 -26.27
N ARG A 585 9.53 5.00 -26.82
CA ARG A 585 9.56 6.35 -26.22
C ARG A 585 8.43 6.50 -25.21
N ASN A 586 8.61 7.39 -24.24
CA ASN A 586 7.53 7.80 -23.33
C ASN A 586 7.68 9.28 -22.95
N ALA A 587 6.69 10.10 -23.30
CA ALA A 587 6.74 11.55 -23.12
C ALA A 587 6.68 12.04 -21.66
N LYS A 588 6.32 11.15 -20.71
CA LYS A 588 6.25 11.43 -19.26
C LYS A 588 7.31 10.68 -18.44
N SER A 589 8.33 10.14 -19.12
CA SER A 589 9.43 9.39 -18.51
C SER A 589 10.23 10.26 -17.53
N LYS A 590 10.42 9.78 -16.29
CA LYS A 590 11.31 10.42 -15.29
C LYS A 590 12.79 10.05 -15.48
N VAL A 591 13.16 9.40 -16.59
CA VAL A 591 14.50 8.85 -16.84
C VAL A 591 15.11 9.44 -18.10
N SER A 592 14.44 9.26 -19.24
CA SER A 592 14.65 9.99 -20.50
C SER A 592 13.45 9.80 -21.43
N THR A 593 13.15 10.81 -22.25
CA THR A 593 12.09 10.81 -23.29
C THR A 593 12.56 10.24 -24.64
N ASN A 594 13.85 9.89 -24.76
CA ASN A 594 14.42 9.23 -25.94
C ASN A 594 13.90 7.78 -26.11
N LEU A 595 14.40 7.07 -27.13
CA LEU A 595 14.05 5.66 -27.34
C LEU A 595 14.68 4.80 -26.25
N MET A 596 13.86 4.29 -25.33
CA MET A 596 14.29 3.53 -24.17
C MET A 596 14.12 2.03 -24.39
N LYS A 597 15.18 1.25 -24.12
CA LYS A 597 15.16 -0.21 -24.12
C LYS A 597 14.90 -0.71 -22.71
N LYS A 598 13.92 -1.60 -22.59
CA LYS A 598 13.32 -2.02 -21.32
C LYS A 598 13.22 -3.53 -21.24
N ARG A 599 13.73 -4.11 -20.14
CA ARG A 599 13.44 -5.49 -19.73
C ARG A 599 12.49 -5.43 -18.54
N ARG A 600 11.31 -6.02 -18.70
CA ARG A 600 10.28 -6.15 -17.64
C ARG A 600 10.15 -7.62 -17.29
N VAL A 601 10.27 -7.96 -16.01
CA VAL A 601 10.01 -9.31 -15.50
C VAL A 601 8.88 -9.25 -14.49
N VAL A 602 7.77 -9.93 -14.78
CA VAL A 602 6.54 -9.93 -13.99
C VAL A 602 6.46 -11.22 -13.19
N VAL A 603 6.77 -11.17 -11.90
CA VAL A 603 6.87 -12.33 -11.00
C VAL A 603 5.55 -12.57 -10.28
N ILE A 604 5.01 -13.79 -10.38
CA ILE A 604 3.65 -14.15 -9.97
C ILE A 604 3.66 -14.92 -8.64
N THR A 605 3.44 -14.23 -7.51
CA THR A 605 3.21 -14.91 -6.21
C THR A 605 1.73 -14.93 -5.82
N PRO A 606 1.30 -15.76 -4.84
CA PRO A 606 -0.11 -15.86 -4.45
C PRO A 606 -0.73 -14.58 -3.89
N LYS A 607 0.07 -13.66 -3.35
CA LYS A 607 -0.40 -12.43 -2.66
C LYS A 607 0.00 -11.13 -3.37
N VAL A 608 1.12 -11.13 -4.09
CA VAL A 608 1.69 -9.94 -4.73
C VAL A 608 2.25 -10.29 -6.11
N THR A 609 1.92 -9.48 -7.11
CA THR A 609 2.61 -9.48 -8.40
C THR A 609 3.74 -8.46 -8.35
N TYR A 610 4.98 -8.84 -8.67
CA TYR A 610 6.10 -7.90 -8.75
C TYR A 610 6.43 -7.60 -10.20
N TYR A 611 6.67 -6.34 -10.53
CA TYR A 611 7.08 -5.89 -11.86
C TYR A 611 8.48 -5.30 -11.73
N ILE A 612 9.49 -6.13 -12.00
CA ILE A 612 10.90 -5.74 -12.01
C ILE A 612 11.18 -5.10 -13.38
N VAL A 613 11.59 -3.84 -13.40
CA VAL A 613 11.83 -3.06 -14.62
C VAL A 613 13.26 -2.55 -14.65
N ALA A 614 14.03 -2.99 -15.63
CA ALA A 614 15.34 -2.47 -15.99
C ALA A 614 15.22 -1.68 -17.29
N GLU A 615 15.63 -0.41 -17.30
CA GLU A 615 15.52 0.46 -18.47
C GLU A 615 16.70 1.42 -18.63
N CYS A 616 17.10 1.69 -19.87
CA CYS A 616 17.99 2.79 -20.25
C CYS A 616 17.72 3.22 -21.70
N GLU A 617 18.37 4.26 -22.19
CA GLU A 617 18.38 4.59 -23.61
C GLU A 617 18.96 3.42 -24.45
N SER A 618 18.38 3.17 -25.62
CA SER A 618 18.58 1.89 -26.34
C SER A 618 20.03 1.65 -26.78
N GLU A 619 20.75 2.71 -27.15
CA GLU A 619 22.18 2.69 -27.46
C GLU A 619 23.05 2.29 -26.26
N LEU A 620 22.66 2.66 -25.03
CA LEU A 620 23.40 2.39 -23.81
C LEU A 620 23.16 0.97 -23.26
N TRP A 621 22.22 0.22 -23.83
CA TRP A 621 21.81 -1.09 -23.30
C TRP A 621 22.97 -2.07 -23.11
N LYS A 622 23.86 -2.21 -24.11
CA LYS A 622 25.02 -3.13 -24.05
C LYS A 622 25.95 -2.83 -22.87
N LYS A 623 26.02 -1.57 -22.42
CA LYS A 623 26.87 -1.11 -21.32
C LYS A 623 26.29 -1.48 -19.94
N TYR A 624 24.97 -1.45 -19.78
CA TYR A 624 24.30 -1.66 -18.50
C TYR A 624 23.58 -3.01 -18.37
N GLU A 625 23.47 -3.82 -19.43
CA GLU A 625 22.85 -5.15 -19.38
C GLU A 625 23.49 -6.08 -18.34
N LYS A 626 24.81 -5.98 -18.10
CA LYS A 626 25.49 -6.78 -17.06
C LYS A 626 25.04 -6.39 -15.64
N ASP A 627 24.83 -5.09 -15.39
CA ASP A 627 24.31 -4.57 -14.13
C ASP A 627 22.82 -4.91 -13.95
N PHE A 628 22.01 -4.79 -15.00
CA PHE A 628 20.62 -5.21 -14.99
C PHE A 628 20.46 -6.71 -14.71
N LYS A 629 21.26 -7.58 -15.35
CA LYS A 629 21.29 -9.03 -15.06
C LYS A 629 21.67 -9.31 -13.61
N LYS A 630 22.68 -8.64 -13.06
CA LYS A 630 23.04 -8.76 -11.64
C LYS A 630 21.87 -8.38 -10.72
N MET A 631 21.21 -7.25 -10.97
CA MET A 631 20.09 -6.80 -10.13
C MET A 631 18.89 -7.76 -10.21
N ILE A 632 18.49 -8.20 -11.41
CA ILE A 632 17.40 -9.18 -11.59
C ILE A 632 17.74 -10.52 -10.91
N ASN A 633 18.95 -11.05 -11.11
CA ASN A 633 19.37 -12.31 -10.49
C ASN A 633 19.55 -12.22 -8.96
N SER A 634 19.77 -11.00 -8.43
CA SER A 634 19.81 -10.76 -6.98
C SER A 634 18.44 -10.59 -6.33
N PHE A 635 17.35 -10.54 -7.11
CA PHE A 635 16.00 -10.43 -6.58
C PHE A 635 15.58 -11.76 -5.94
N LYS A 636 15.27 -11.71 -4.64
CA LYS A 636 14.76 -12.86 -3.88
C LYS A 636 13.47 -12.48 -3.16
N LEU A 637 12.71 -13.50 -2.79
CA LEU A 637 11.52 -13.37 -1.98
C LEU A 637 11.77 -14.03 -0.61
N ASP A 638 11.43 -13.32 0.46
CA ASP A 638 11.79 -13.67 1.84
C ASP A 638 10.52 -14.06 2.62
N TRP A 639 10.44 -15.32 3.07
CA TRP A 639 9.15 -16.01 3.33
C TRP A 639 8.96 -16.61 4.73
#